data_AF-A0A1M5F2J1-F1
#
_entry.id   AF-A0A1M5F2J1-F1
#
_cell.length_a   1.000
_cell.length_b   1.000
_cell.length_c   1.000
_cell.angle_alpha   90.00
_cell.angle_beta   90.00
_cell.angle_gamma   90.00
#
_symmetry.space_group_name_H-M   'P 1'
#
loop_
_entity.id
_entity.type
_entity.pdbx_description
1 polymer ?
#
loop_
_entity_poly.entity_id
_entity_poly.type
_entity_poly.pdbx_seq_one_letter_code
_entity_poly.pdbx_strand_id
1 'polypeptide(L)'
;MSFSFKILALLCVCSQFLFSQSKEIQFLTGKDAEHTKEWDFWINSGRKSGSWSKINVPSHWEQQGFGSYNYGRDYVTYGKNFKFHDETGLYKHKFAVPNSWKGKTVNIVFEGSMTDTEVKINGKSAGVIHEGAFYEFKYDITDKIHFGKENILEVKVSKMSADKSVNNAERLADYWILGGIFRPVYLEATSKEHISSTVIDAKADGTFRSNISLKGINSTNNLKVEIFDVKNNLVGESQVQIQKGDTLKQIQFSVKNPKLWTAETPNLYKAKFTLNKNKKTISQTEEKFGFRTIEIRKGDGIFINGTKVKMKGINRHVWWPETGRAVTESIDLMDVQLIKEMNMNAVRCSHYPPNKSFLKICDSLGLYVLDELAGWQKKYSTEVGKKLVKEMVVRDANHPSIIFWSNGNEGGHNFDLDAEFAKYDLSNRPVIHAHHKPGNAFNGIDCNHYEDFYSTKNILEGENIYMPTEFLHAQDDGGGGTSLADYWELHWNSKKGAGGFLWAFVDEGLVRTDFNNQIDVNAINAPDGVLGPHREKEGSFYAIREIYSPVKIDLKILPNDFNGNIPVENRYHFMNLKDCQFEWKLIKFKTPFSSESGFDIIKTGKTESPNIQPTEKGTINLNLPANWKDNEGLILTVTDAAGKEIYTWTWKLKSNEEISKQFSKSLIKEFPVSVAENDAEFILKSDEKEFAIGKKDGLLKSVIVDKKGKKMTFKNGPVFVNGAMELSSIKSFAEGENQLIEVNYKNGNKIIWKLNPNGILELNYEYSLSGDYQFSGVSFDYPENYVINAKWLGKGPYHVWKNRLQGQTYNVWQNLKNSTRTGQSPWIYPEFKGYFDDVSLLQFDTAEGKMTVGTKEEKMFVRLFDFYGIYGAEGYPKLPSGNISFLDAIPPLGTVLAFNINDKTKSLGPESEPNHLNGTFKRTLYFYFGLPDLGDENKQFTMPKENILTD
;
A
#
# COMPACT_ATOMS: atom_id res chain seq x y z
N MET A 1 75.98 -8.33 -18.47
CA MET A 1 76.57 -9.41 -17.64
C MET A 1 75.51 -9.81 -16.63
N SER A 2 74.69 -10.81 -16.95
CA SER A 2 74.85 -12.20 -16.47
C SER A 2 75.06 -12.28 -14.95
N PHE A 3 74.08 -12.78 -14.20
CA PHE A 3 73.97 -14.22 -13.97
C PHE A 3 72.62 -14.59 -13.35
N SER A 4 72.21 -15.80 -13.70
CA SER A 4 70.92 -16.40 -13.43
C SER A 4 71.13 -17.68 -12.60
N PHE A 5 70.09 -18.06 -11.86
CA PHE A 5 69.68 -19.43 -11.49
C PHE A 5 70.22 -20.18 -10.24
N LYS A 6 69.19 -20.57 -9.44
CA LYS A 6 68.98 -21.76 -8.58
C LYS A 6 69.67 -21.80 -7.20
N ILE A 7 68.84 -21.89 -6.14
CA ILE A 7 68.40 -23.18 -5.55
C ILE A 7 67.12 -22.95 -4.74
N LEU A 8 66.11 -23.77 -5.03
CA LEU A 8 64.78 -23.83 -4.43
C LEU A 8 64.71 -25.15 -3.66
N ALA A 9 64.57 -25.13 -2.33
CA ALA A 9 64.19 -26.32 -1.56
C ALA A 9 63.64 -25.95 -0.16
N LEU A 10 62.40 -26.40 0.07
CA LEU A 10 61.76 -26.73 1.35
C LEU A 10 61.52 -25.63 2.41
N LEU A 11 60.25 -25.19 2.49
CA LEU A 11 59.39 -25.45 3.66
C LEU A 11 57.93 -25.16 3.28
N CYS A 12 57.32 -26.09 2.54
CA CYS A 12 55.86 -26.17 2.44
C CYS A 12 55.32 -26.68 3.77
N VAL A 13 55.01 -25.77 4.69
CA VAL A 13 54.04 -26.06 5.75
C VAL A 13 52.68 -26.07 5.07
N CYS A 14 52.18 -27.27 4.80
CA CYS A 14 50.77 -27.50 4.46
C CYS A 14 49.91 -26.99 5.62
N SER A 15 49.51 -25.72 5.58
CA SER A 15 48.29 -25.28 6.22
C SER A 15 47.13 -25.96 5.50
N GLN A 16 46.78 -27.16 5.94
CA GLN A 16 45.49 -27.75 5.65
C GLN A 16 44.45 -26.78 6.21
N PHE A 17 43.91 -25.93 5.34
CA PHE A 17 42.63 -25.27 5.60
C PHE A 17 41.61 -26.38 5.80
N LEU A 18 41.34 -26.70 7.07
CA LEU A 18 40.23 -27.52 7.48
C LEU A 18 38.97 -26.70 7.16
N PHE A 19 38.50 -26.82 5.91
CA PHE A 19 37.22 -26.26 5.50
C PHE A 19 36.13 -26.86 6.40
N SER A 20 35.56 -26.01 7.25
CA SER A 20 34.26 -26.26 7.87
C SER A 20 33.27 -26.61 6.75
N GLN A 21 32.62 -27.78 6.82
CA GLN A 21 31.61 -28.15 5.82
C GLN A 21 30.32 -27.41 6.17
N SER A 22 30.22 -26.16 5.73
CA SER A 22 28.94 -25.47 5.61
C SER A 22 28.03 -26.23 4.64
N LYS A 23 26.72 -26.06 4.79
CA LYS A 23 25.74 -26.51 3.80
C LYS A 23 26.12 -25.95 2.43
N GLU A 24 26.26 -26.81 1.43
CA GLU A 24 26.48 -26.38 0.05
C GLU A 24 25.15 -26.41 -0.71
N ILE A 25 24.89 -25.39 -1.54
CA ILE A 25 23.63 -25.25 -2.30
C ILE A 25 23.94 -25.17 -3.80
N GLN A 26 23.16 -25.90 -4.60
CA GLN A 26 23.20 -25.85 -6.07
C GLN A 26 21.78 -25.70 -6.63
N PHE A 27 21.45 -24.55 -7.21
CA PHE A 27 20.15 -24.31 -7.84
C PHE A 27 19.98 -25.11 -9.14
N LEU A 28 18.87 -25.83 -9.26
CA LEU A 28 18.50 -26.61 -10.46
C LEU A 28 17.54 -25.86 -11.37
N THR A 29 16.63 -25.08 -10.79
CA THR A 29 15.96 -23.97 -11.47
C THR A 29 16.93 -22.79 -11.51
N GLY A 30 16.44 -21.56 -11.62
CA GLY A 30 17.18 -20.44 -11.05
C GLY A 30 16.57 -19.92 -9.74
N LYS A 31 16.83 -18.66 -9.38
CA LYS A 31 16.62 -18.13 -8.02
C LYS A 31 15.27 -17.41 -7.84
N ASP A 32 14.68 -16.93 -8.91
CA ASP A 32 13.44 -16.15 -8.94
C ASP A 32 12.93 -16.08 -10.39
N ALA A 33 11.90 -15.28 -10.65
CA ALA A 33 11.26 -15.16 -11.96
C ALA A 33 12.10 -14.41 -13.02
N GLU A 34 13.13 -13.66 -12.62
CA GLU A 34 14.05 -12.98 -13.56
C GLU A 34 15.30 -13.83 -13.86
N HIS A 35 15.69 -14.67 -12.92
CA HIS A 35 16.82 -15.57 -13.02
C HIS A 35 16.32 -17.00 -13.11
N THR A 36 15.70 -17.38 -14.22
CA THR A 36 15.15 -18.73 -14.43
C THR A 36 16.16 -19.68 -15.07
N LYS A 37 15.82 -20.97 -15.11
CA LYS A 37 16.46 -21.95 -15.99
C LYS A 37 15.42 -22.68 -16.83
N GLU A 38 15.80 -22.98 -18.06
CA GLU A 38 14.93 -23.68 -19.00
C GLU A 38 14.95 -25.20 -18.76
N TRP A 39 13.75 -25.78 -18.59
CA TRP A 39 13.51 -27.20 -18.40
C TRP A 39 12.65 -27.76 -19.54
N ASP A 40 12.75 -29.06 -19.82
CA ASP A 40 11.80 -29.74 -20.72
C ASP A 40 10.44 -29.82 -20.04
N PHE A 41 9.37 -29.53 -20.77
CA PHE A 41 8.02 -29.43 -20.22
C PHE A 41 6.96 -30.03 -21.15
N TRP A 42 5.98 -30.72 -20.58
CA TRP A 42 4.81 -31.23 -21.27
C TRP A 42 3.59 -31.04 -20.39
N ILE A 43 2.45 -30.63 -20.96
CA ILE A 43 1.18 -30.47 -20.23
C ILE A 43 0.06 -31.23 -20.93
N ASN A 44 -0.85 -31.83 -20.16
CA ASN A 44 -1.89 -32.71 -20.68
C ASN A 44 -3.04 -32.00 -21.41
N SER A 45 -3.34 -30.75 -21.07
CA SER A 45 -4.47 -29.99 -21.60
C SER A 45 -4.23 -28.47 -21.46
N GLY A 46 -5.16 -27.66 -21.98
CA GLY A 46 -5.02 -26.20 -22.05
C GLY A 46 -4.14 -25.74 -23.21
N ARG A 47 -3.66 -24.48 -23.16
CA ARG A 47 -2.81 -23.92 -24.22
C ARG A 47 -1.49 -24.70 -24.33
N LYS A 48 -1.01 -24.87 -25.58
CA LYS A 48 0.25 -25.57 -25.93
C LYS A 48 0.38 -27.00 -25.34
N SER A 49 -0.73 -27.71 -25.12
CA SER A 49 -0.73 -29.07 -24.58
C SER A 49 -0.39 -30.16 -25.60
N GLY A 50 -0.01 -31.34 -25.11
CA GLY A 50 0.11 -32.56 -25.93
C GLY A 50 1.47 -32.76 -26.61
N SER A 51 2.40 -31.81 -26.51
CA SER A 51 3.76 -31.93 -27.05
C SER A 51 4.82 -31.45 -26.03
N TRP A 52 6.03 -32.02 -26.12
CA TRP A 52 7.15 -31.58 -25.29
C TRP A 52 7.69 -30.25 -25.82
N SER A 53 7.94 -29.31 -24.93
CA SER A 53 8.46 -27.98 -25.19
C SER A 53 9.44 -27.59 -24.07
N LYS A 54 9.73 -26.29 -23.98
CA LYS A 54 10.59 -25.70 -22.98
C LYS A 54 9.80 -24.76 -22.07
N ILE A 55 10.17 -24.69 -20.80
CA ILE A 55 9.60 -23.75 -19.83
C ILE A 55 10.70 -23.19 -18.93
N ASN A 56 10.60 -21.91 -18.60
CA ASN A 56 11.45 -21.28 -17.60
C ASN A 56 10.97 -21.63 -16.19
N VAL A 57 11.90 -21.98 -15.30
CA VAL A 57 11.59 -22.33 -13.91
C VAL A 57 12.50 -21.53 -12.95
N PRO A 58 11.99 -20.89 -11.89
CA PRO A 58 10.59 -20.92 -11.42
C PRO A 58 9.63 -20.06 -12.25
N SER A 59 8.40 -20.54 -12.47
CA SER A 59 7.32 -19.77 -13.11
C SER A 59 5.95 -20.42 -12.86
N HIS A 60 4.89 -19.67 -13.17
CA HIS A 60 3.60 -20.28 -13.49
C HIS A 60 3.53 -20.65 -14.97
N TRP A 61 2.93 -21.80 -15.30
CA TRP A 61 2.87 -22.22 -16.71
C TRP A 61 1.91 -21.36 -17.53
N GLU A 62 0.89 -20.78 -16.90
CA GLU A 62 -0.07 -19.90 -17.56
C GLU A 62 0.62 -18.66 -18.13
N GLN A 63 1.55 -18.09 -17.35
CA GLN A 63 2.37 -16.94 -17.71
C GLN A 63 3.43 -17.23 -18.78
N GLN A 64 3.65 -18.50 -19.11
CA GLN A 64 4.52 -18.94 -20.21
C GLN A 64 3.69 -19.37 -21.45
N GLY A 65 2.38 -19.14 -21.41
CA GLY A 65 1.43 -19.44 -22.49
C GLY A 65 0.97 -20.90 -22.54
N PHE A 66 1.15 -21.68 -21.48
CA PHE A 66 0.64 -23.05 -21.35
C PHE A 66 -0.60 -23.10 -20.45
N GLY A 67 -1.37 -24.18 -20.49
CA GLY A 67 -2.53 -24.36 -19.59
C GLY A 67 -3.61 -23.28 -19.77
N SER A 68 -4.42 -23.06 -18.74
CA SER A 68 -5.60 -22.17 -18.79
C SER A 68 -5.73 -21.38 -17.48
N TYR A 69 -6.19 -20.14 -17.53
CA TYR A 69 -6.43 -19.34 -16.32
C TYR A 69 -7.77 -19.72 -15.66
N ASN A 70 -7.80 -19.74 -14.32
CA ASN A 70 -9.03 -19.72 -13.53
C ASN A 70 -8.87 -18.70 -12.39
N TYR A 71 -9.98 -18.25 -11.84
CA TYR A 71 -10.05 -17.58 -10.56
C TYR A 71 -10.78 -18.48 -9.54
N GLY A 72 -10.31 -18.56 -8.29
CA GLY A 72 -10.79 -19.58 -7.34
C GLY A 72 -12.27 -19.42 -6.95
N ARG A 73 -12.85 -18.25 -7.23
CA ARG A 73 -14.27 -17.93 -7.09
C ARG A 73 -15.10 -18.00 -8.37
N ASP A 74 -14.58 -18.59 -9.44
CA ASP A 74 -15.33 -18.75 -10.70
C ASP A 74 -16.65 -19.53 -10.54
N TYR A 75 -16.76 -20.36 -9.50
CA TYR A 75 -18.02 -21.03 -9.14
C TYR A 75 -19.11 -20.07 -8.60
N VAL A 76 -18.73 -18.88 -8.13
CA VAL A 76 -19.66 -17.81 -7.76
C VAL A 76 -20.08 -17.04 -9.00
N THR A 77 -19.13 -16.66 -9.85
CA THR A 77 -19.35 -15.85 -11.06
C THR A 77 -20.10 -16.62 -12.15
N TYR A 78 -19.69 -17.85 -12.45
CA TYR A 78 -20.22 -18.69 -13.53
C TYR A 78 -21.13 -19.83 -13.03
N GLY A 79 -21.36 -19.89 -11.73
CA GLY A 79 -22.29 -20.81 -11.07
C GLY A 79 -21.63 -22.07 -10.49
N LYS A 80 -22.31 -22.67 -9.51
CA LYS A 80 -21.80 -23.77 -8.65
C LYS A 80 -21.27 -25.02 -9.37
N ASN A 81 -21.61 -25.21 -10.64
CA ASN A 81 -21.19 -26.35 -11.46
C ASN A 81 -20.00 -26.01 -12.38
N PHE A 82 -19.39 -24.82 -12.20
CA PHE A 82 -18.18 -24.42 -12.92
C PHE A 82 -17.10 -25.49 -12.78
N LYS A 83 -16.48 -25.85 -13.91
CA LYS A 83 -15.42 -26.85 -13.95
C LYS A 83 -14.09 -26.15 -14.01
N PHE A 84 -13.36 -26.17 -12.90
CA PHE A 84 -11.99 -25.70 -12.84
C PHE A 84 -11.09 -26.53 -13.75
N HIS A 85 -10.20 -25.85 -14.47
CA HIS A 85 -9.12 -26.53 -15.17
C HIS A 85 -8.20 -27.27 -14.18
N ASP A 86 -7.86 -28.52 -14.51
CA ASP A 86 -7.16 -29.49 -13.67
C ASP A 86 -5.88 -30.02 -14.33
N GLU A 87 -5.16 -29.14 -15.05
CA GLU A 87 -4.01 -29.54 -15.85
C GLU A 87 -2.91 -30.20 -15.01
N THR A 88 -2.16 -31.09 -15.65
CA THR A 88 -0.98 -31.75 -15.09
C THR A 88 0.22 -31.50 -16.00
N GLY A 89 1.26 -30.89 -15.42
CA GLY A 89 2.55 -30.62 -16.05
C GLY A 89 3.59 -31.68 -15.70
N LEU A 90 4.38 -32.08 -16.68
CA LEU A 90 5.54 -32.95 -16.55
C LEU A 90 6.80 -32.14 -16.89
N TYR A 91 7.76 -32.14 -15.99
CA TYR A 91 9.04 -31.46 -16.14
C TYR A 91 10.17 -32.48 -16.22
N LYS A 92 11.18 -32.21 -17.06
CA LYS A 92 12.46 -32.94 -17.05
C LYS A 92 13.63 -31.97 -17.06
N HIS A 93 14.64 -32.27 -16.25
CA HIS A 93 15.86 -31.48 -16.19
C HIS A 93 17.08 -32.37 -15.99
N LYS A 94 18.13 -32.11 -16.76
CA LYS A 94 19.43 -32.76 -16.61
C LYS A 94 20.33 -31.93 -15.71
N PHE A 95 20.93 -32.56 -14.71
CA PHE A 95 21.83 -31.88 -13.79
C PHE A 95 23.01 -32.76 -13.40
N ALA A 96 24.13 -32.14 -13.04
CA ALA A 96 25.29 -32.84 -12.51
C ALA A 96 25.43 -32.56 -11.02
N VAL A 97 25.79 -33.59 -10.25
CA VAL A 97 26.16 -33.44 -8.82
C VAL A 97 27.68 -33.53 -8.70
N PRO A 98 28.36 -32.57 -8.04
CA PRO A 98 29.81 -32.58 -7.89
C PRO A 98 30.32 -33.88 -7.25
N ASN A 99 31.44 -34.42 -7.74
CA ASN A 99 32.07 -35.61 -7.13
C ASN A 99 32.56 -35.34 -5.70
N SER A 100 32.82 -34.08 -5.35
CA SER A 100 33.16 -33.65 -3.99
C SER A 100 32.03 -33.85 -2.97
N TRP A 101 30.79 -34.04 -3.42
CA TRP A 101 29.66 -34.33 -2.54
C TRP A 101 29.52 -35.82 -2.20
N LYS A 102 30.38 -36.69 -2.77
CA LYS A 102 30.36 -38.11 -2.45
C LYS A 102 30.60 -38.32 -0.94
N GLY A 103 29.71 -39.07 -0.31
CA GLY A 103 29.75 -39.33 1.13
C GLY A 103 29.02 -38.28 1.98
N LYS A 104 28.42 -37.25 1.38
CA LYS A 104 27.47 -36.31 2.01
C LYS A 104 26.04 -36.83 1.91
N THR A 105 25.16 -36.24 2.70
CA THR A 105 23.70 -36.33 2.51
C THR A 105 23.27 -35.22 1.56
N VAL A 106 22.62 -35.59 0.47
CA VAL A 106 22.13 -34.66 -0.57
C VAL A 106 20.61 -34.67 -0.58
N ASN A 107 20.00 -33.53 -0.26
CA ASN A 107 18.56 -33.34 -0.39
C ASN A 107 18.24 -32.52 -1.65
N ILE A 108 17.11 -32.80 -2.30
CA ILE A 108 16.46 -31.86 -3.22
C ILE A 108 15.39 -31.10 -2.45
N VAL A 109 15.35 -29.78 -2.59
CA VAL A 109 14.45 -28.86 -1.88
C VAL A 109 13.61 -28.10 -2.89
N PHE A 110 12.30 -28.05 -2.66
CA PHE A 110 11.34 -27.24 -3.41
C PHE A 110 10.81 -26.17 -2.46
N GLU A 111 10.96 -24.89 -2.79
CA GLU A 111 10.44 -23.79 -1.96
C GLU A 111 8.94 -23.52 -2.17
N GLY A 112 8.34 -24.12 -3.21
CA GLY A 112 6.91 -24.05 -3.52
C GLY A 112 6.60 -24.56 -4.94
N SER A 113 5.54 -25.37 -5.06
CA SER A 113 5.12 -26.00 -6.31
C SER A 113 3.61 -26.25 -6.28
N MET A 114 2.87 -25.80 -7.30
CA MET A 114 1.41 -25.88 -7.35
C MET A 114 0.92 -27.10 -8.14
N THR A 115 0.34 -28.15 -7.55
CA THR A 115 -0.10 -28.31 -6.14
C THR A 115 0.36 -29.64 -5.58
N ASP A 116 -0.09 -30.75 -6.18
CA ASP A 116 0.48 -32.05 -5.85
C ASP A 116 1.75 -32.24 -6.66
N THR A 117 2.86 -32.59 -5.99
CA THR A 117 4.18 -32.68 -6.61
C THR A 117 4.82 -34.04 -6.37
N GLU A 118 4.94 -34.83 -7.46
CA GLU A 118 5.67 -36.09 -7.50
C GLU A 118 7.07 -35.87 -8.08
N VAL A 119 8.11 -36.34 -7.40
CA VAL A 119 9.52 -36.13 -7.78
C VAL A 119 10.22 -37.46 -8.00
N LYS A 120 10.92 -37.60 -9.14
CA LYS A 120 11.78 -38.74 -9.46
C LYS A 120 13.18 -38.29 -9.83
N ILE A 121 14.16 -39.09 -9.43
CA ILE A 121 15.57 -38.95 -9.80
C ILE A 121 16.00 -40.24 -10.49
N ASN A 122 16.48 -40.13 -11.73
CA ASN A 122 16.91 -41.26 -12.55
C ASN A 122 15.84 -42.38 -12.60
N GLY A 123 14.57 -42.02 -12.80
CA GLY A 123 13.43 -42.94 -12.83
C GLY A 123 12.95 -43.48 -11.48
N LYS A 124 13.63 -43.18 -10.37
CA LYS A 124 13.25 -43.64 -9.01
C LYS A 124 12.55 -42.54 -8.23
N SER A 125 11.47 -42.89 -7.50
CA SER A 125 10.77 -41.92 -6.63
C SER A 125 11.70 -41.34 -5.57
N ALA A 126 11.68 -40.02 -5.40
CA ALA A 126 12.40 -39.32 -4.34
C ALA A 126 11.72 -39.47 -2.97
N GLY A 127 10.39 -39.61 -2.94
CA GLY A 127 9.60 -39.71 -1.72
C GLY A 127 8.10 -39.84 -2.00
N VAL A 128 7.28 -39.59 -0.97
CA VAL A 128 5.83 -39.48 -1.13
C VAL A 128 5.47 -38.27 -1.98
N ILE A 129 4.25 -38.24 -2.54
CA ILE A 129 3.75 -37.06 -3.23
C ILE A 129 3.55 -35.95 -2.20
N HIS A 130 4.10 -34.76 -2.46
CA HIS A 130 3.82 -33.59 -1.63
C HIS A 130 2.47 -32.99 -2.02
N GLU A 131 1.72 -32.50 -1.04
CA GLU A 131 0.37 -31.94 -1.23
C GLU A 131 0.36 -30.58 -0.54
N GLY A 132 -0.08 -29.56 -1.26
CA GLY A 132 -0.17 -28.17 -0.81
C GLY A 132 0.91 -27.29 -1.42
N ALA A 133 0.55 -26.11 -1.93
CA ALA A 133 1.45 -25.40 -2.84
C ALA A 133 2.48 -24.47 -2.22
N PHE A 134 2.16 -23.92 -1.06
CA PHE A 134 2.86 -22.73 -0.54
C PHE A 134 4.05 -23.06 0.36
N TYR A 135 4.33 -24.35 0.56
CA TYR A 135 5.22 -24.86 1.60
C TYR A 135 6.53 -25.39 1.02
N GLU A 136 7.60 -25.26 1.81
CA GLU A 136 8.87 -25.90 1.48
C GLU A 136 8.85 -27.37 1.86
N PHE A 137 9.26 -28.24 0.93
CA PHE A 137 9.46 -29.65 1.19
C PHE A 137 10.77 -30.15 0.58
N LYS A 138 11.28 -31.27 1.10
CA LYS A 138 12.54 -31.85 0.63
C LYS A 138 12.62 -33.36 0.77
N TYR A 139 13.44 -33.97 -0.09
CA TYR A 139 13.71 -35.42 -0.10
C TYR A 139 15.22 -35.70 -0.05
N ASP A 140 15.61 -36.72 0.72
CA ASP A 140 16.96 -37.28 0.63
C ASP A 140 17.07 -38.15 -0.64
N ILE A 141 17.93 -37.71 -1.56
CA ILE A 141 18.15 -38.36 -2.86
C ILE A 141 19.54 -38.95 -2.98
N THR A 142 20.30 -39.03 -1.88
CA THR A 142 21.70 -39.46 -1.85
C THR A 142 21.93 -40.81 -2.55
N ASP A 143 21.00 -41.75 -2.38
CA ASP A 143 21.01 -43.10 -2.95
C ASP A 143 20.46 -43.19 -4.38
N LYS A 144 19.95 -42.09 -4.93
CA LYS A 144 19.30 -42.01 -6.25
C LYS A 144 20.15 -41.29 -7.29
N ILE A 145 21.17 -40.53 -6.86
CA ILE A 145 22.04 -39.72 -7.71
C ILE A 145 23.34 -40.43 -8.11
N HIS A 146 23.92 -39.96 -9.20
CA HIS A 146 25.22 -40.33 -9.73
C HIS A 146 26.18 -39.14 -9.57
N PHE A 147 27.16 -39.26 -8.67
CA PHE A 147 28.17 -38.23 -8.43
C PHE A 147 29.14 -38.11 -9.61
N GLY A 148 29.48 -36.88 -9.98
CA GLY A 148 30.39 -36.57 -11.09
C GLY A 148 29.83 -36.89 -12.47
N LYS A 149 28.54 -37.23 -12.57
CA LYS A 149 27.85 -37.61 -13.81
C LYS A 149 26.53 -36.84 -13.95
N GLU A 150 25.98 -36.88 -15.16
CA GLU A 150 24.62 -36.40 -15.43
C GLU A 150 23.58 -37.26 -14.69
N ASN A 151 22.56 -36.59 -14.17
CA ASN A 151 21.37 -37.13 -13.54
C ASN A 151 20.14 -36.52 -14.22
N ILE A 152 19.01 -37.23 -14.14
CA ILE A 152 17.73 -36.77 -14.66
C ILE A 152 16.79 -36.53 -13.49
N LEU A 153 16.28 -35.31 -13.37
CA LEU A 153 15.16 -34.94 -12.52
C LEU A 153 13.89 -35.01 -13.36
N GLU A 154 12.87 -35.67 -12.86
CA GLU A 154 11.53 -35.71 -13.45
C GLU A 154 10.53 -35.28 -12.38
N VAL A 155 9.68 -34.31 -12.69
CA VAL A 155 8.67 -33.80 -11.75
C VAL A 155 7.31 -33.82 -12.43
N LYS A 156 6.31 -34.40 -11.76
CA LYS A 156 4.91 -34.28 -12.16
C LYS A 156 4.20 -33.36 -11.18
N VAL A 157 3.52 -32.37 -11.73
CA VAL A 157 2.84 -31.31 -10.98
C VAL A 157 1.39 -31.25 -11.42
N SER A 158 0.45 -31.46 -10.49
CA SER A 158 -0.99 -31.39 -10.76
C SER A 158 -1.58 -30.11 -10.18
N LYS A 159 -2.29 -29.33 -11.01
CA LYS A 159 -2.90 -28.04 -10.61
C LYS A 159 -3.93 -28.21 -9.52
N MET A 160 -4.80 -29.20 -9.68
CA MET A 160 -5.76 -29.64 -8.68
C MET A 160 -5.22 -30.87 -7.97
N SER A 161 -5.31 -30.88 -6.63
CA SER A 161 -4.86 -31.99 -5.80
C SER A 161 -5.78 -33.20 -5.94
N ALA A 162 -5.24 -34.40 -5.76
CA ALA A 162 -6.06 -35.60 -5.57
C ALA A 162 -6.81 -35.57 -4.22
N ASP A 163 -6.28 -34.88 -3.22
CA ASP A 163 -6.95 -34.65 -1.93
C ASP A 163 -7.90 -33.45 -2.05
N LYS A 164 -9.20 -33.71 -1.85
CA LYS A 164 -10.25 -32.69 -1.91
C LYS A 164 -10.09 -31.58 -0.87
N SER A 165 -9.52 -31.88 0.30
CA SER A 165 -9.30 -30.90 1.37
C SER A 165 -8.27 -29.85 0.96
N VAL A 166 -7.25 -30.22 0.19
CA VAL A 166 -6.27 -29.27 -0.37
C VAL A 166 -6.92 -28.36 -1.40
N ASN A 167 -7.75 -28.92 -2.29
CA ASN A 167 -8.50 -28.10 -3.27
C ASN A 167 -9.46 -27.14 -2.57
N ASN A 168 -10.15 -27.60 -1.53
CA ASN A 168 -11.04 -26.77 -0.75
C ASN A 168 -10.29 -25.62 -0.04
N ALA A 169 -9.09 -25.87 0.50
CA ALA A 169 -8.31 -24.90 1.24
C ALA A 169 -7.58 -23.87 0.34
N GLU A 170 -7.04 -24.31 -0.81
CA GLU A 170 -6.14 -23.49 -1.65
C GLU A 170 -6.67 -23.16 -3.05
N ARG A 171 -7.62 -23.91 -3.58
CA ARG A 171 -8.03 -23.81 -5.01
C ARG A 171 -9.40 -23.20 -5.20
N LEU A 172 -10.20 -23.14 -4.14
CA LEU A 172 -11.50 -22.50 -4.10
C LEU A 172 -11.43 -21.22 -3.26
N ALA A 173 -10.41 -20.39 -3.48
CA ALA A 173 -10.11 -19.20 -2.69
C ALA A 173 -10.20 -17.91 -3.52
N ASP A 174 -10.26 -16.76 -2.84
CA ASP A 174 -10.36 -15.45 -3.49
C ASP A 174 -9.03 -14.99 -4.07
N TYR A 175 -8.58 -15.67 -5.14
CA TYR A 175 -7.40 -15.32 -5.92
C TYR A 175 -7.29 -16.16 -7.20
N TRP A 176 -6.37 -15.77 -8.09
CA TRP A 176 -6.01 -16.52 -9.30
C TRP A 176 -5.47 -17.93 -9.00
N ILE A 177 -6.01 -18.96 -9.70
CA ILE A 177 -5.57 -20.35 -9.57
C ILE A 177 -4.59 -20.70 -10.69
N LEU A 178 -3.31 -20.69 -10.34
CA LEU A 178 -2.18 -20.96 -11.24
C LEU A 178 -1.57 -22.34 -10.97
N GLY A 179 -0.77 -22.85 -11.91
CA GLY A 179 -0.02 -24.09 -11.78
C GLY A 179 1.49 -23.91 -11.93
N GLY A 180 2.25 -24.95 -11.63
CA GLY A 180 3.68 -25.05 -11.92
C GLY A 180 4.62 -24.88 -10.72
N ILE A 181 5.92 -25.02 -10.99
CA ILE A 181 7.00 -24.87 -10.01
C ILE A 181 7.35 -23.37 -9.93
N PHE A 182 6.66 -22.65 -9.05
CA PHE A 182 6.69 -21.18 -9.01
C PHE A 182 7.70 -20.58 -8.03
N ARG A 183 8.36 -21.40 -7.22
CA ARG A 183 9.49 -21.02 -6.36
C ARG A 183 10.72 -21.93 -6.62
N PRO A 184 11.93 -21.52 -6.21
CA PRO A 184 13.16 -22.22 -6.56
C PRO A 184 13.22 -23.70 -6.14
N VAL A 185 13.95 -24.48 -6.94
CA VAL A 185 14.37 -25.85 -6.62
C VAL A 185 15.89 -25.93 -6.62
N TYR A 186 16.45 -26.49 -5.55
CA TYR A 186 17.90 -26.62 -5.40
C TYR A 186 18.28 -27.91 -4.68
N LEU A 187 19.54 -28.32 -4.85
CA LEU A 187 20.16 -29.35 -4.04
C LEU A 187 20.85 -28.70 -2.83
N GLU A 188 20.71 -29.31 -1.66
CA GLU A 188 21.55 -29.02 -0.50
C GLU A 188 22.39 -30.24 -0.11
N ALA A 189 23.69 -30.05 0.11
CA ALA A 189 24.58 -31.09 0.60
C ALA A 189 25.09 -30.78 1.99
N THR A 190 25.00 -31.78 2.87
CA THR A 190 25.41 -31.71 4.28
C THR A 190 26.28 -32.91 4.64
N SER A 191 27.16 -32.76 5.63
CA SER A 191 27.90 -33.90 6.18
C SER A 191 26.94 -34.96 6.77
N LYS A 192 27.34 -36.23 6.87
CA LYS A 192 26.47 -37.27 7.45
C LYS A 192 26.05 -36.98 8.89
N GLU A 193 26.99 -36.43 9.67
CA GLU A 193 26.76 -35.90 11.01
C GLU A 193 26.56 -34.39 10.92
N HIS A 194 25.33 -33.92 11.03
CA HIS A 194 25.03 -32.49 10.86
C HIS A 194 23.89 -31.99 11.75
N ILE A 195 23.86 -30.67 11.90
CA ILE A 195 22.71 -29.93 12.43
C ILE A 195 21.68 -29.81 11.31
N SER A 196 20.48 -30.38 11.51
CA SER A 196 19.44 -30.42 10.48
C SER A 196 18.48 -29.24 10.52
N SER A 197 18.24 -28.69 11.71
CA SER A 197 17.45 -27.47 11.92
C SER A 197 17.73 -26.90 13.31
N THR A 198 17.45 -25.62 13.47
CA THR A 198 17.49 -24.94 14.77
C THR A 198 16.24 -24.11 14.93
N VAL A 199 15.66 -24.10 16.13
CA VAL A 199 14.53 -23.24 16.49
C VAL A 199 14.94 -22.43 17.70
N ILE A 200 14.85 -21.10 17.60
CA ILE A 200 15.34 -20.15 18.60
C ILE A 200 14.16 -19.53 19.35
N ASP A 201 14.34 -19.34 20.65
CA ASP A 201 13.53 -18.47 21.49
C ASP A 201 14.44 -17.49 22.23
N ALA A 202 14.34 -16.21 21.88
CA ALA A 202 15.18 -15.14 22.41
C ALA A 202 14.30 -14.06 23.04
N LYS A 203 14.23 -14.05 24.37
CA LYS A 203 13.31 -13.19 25.15
C LYS A 203 13.91 -11.81 25.44
N ALA A 204 13.04 -10.85 25.71
CA ALA A 204 13.44 -9.48 26.02
C ALA A 204 14.33 -9.34 27.28
N ASP A 205 14.27 -10.30 28.21
CA ASP A 205 15.13 -10.34 29.40
C ASP A 205 16.57 -10.84 29.11
N GLY A 206 16.88 -11.18 27.86
CA GLY A 206 18.16 -11.73 27.44
C GLY A 206 18.28 -13.24 27.49
N THR A 207 17.24 -13.95 27.91
CA THR A 207 17.20 -15.41 27.84
C THR A 207 17.24 -15.86 26.38
N PHE A 208 18.22 -16.70 26.05
CA PHE A 208 18.35 -17.37 24.76
C PHE A 208 18.18 -18.88 24.96
N ARG A 209 17.25 -19.48 24.21
CA ARG A 209 17.02 -20.92 24.14
C ARG A 209 17.07 -21.37 22.69
N SER A 210 17.55 -22.58 22.45
CA SER A 210 17.41 -23.19 21.13
C SER A 210 17.20 -24.70 21.20
N ASN A 211 16.28 -25.19 20.38
CA ASN A 211 16.14 -26.59 20.02
C ASN A 211 16.99 -26.87 18.77
N ILE A 212 18.03 -27.68 18.90
CA ILE A 212 18.93 -28.07 17.82
C ILE A 212 18.63 -29.51 17.41
N SER A 213 18.08 -29.71 16.21
CA SER A 213 17.86 -31.04 15.65
C SER A 213 19.13 -31.54 14.96
N LEU A 214 19.44 -32.82 15.17
CA LEU A 214 20.68 -33.46 14.75
C LEU A 214 20.39 -34.71 13.92
N LYS A 215 21.23 -34.99 12.92
CA LYS A 215 21.17 -36.22 12.12
C LYS A 215 22.52 -36.94 12.08
N GLY A 216 22.45 -38.27 12.14
CA GLY A 216 23.58 -39.17 11.90
C GLY A 216 24.65 -39.25 12.99
N ILE A 217 24.40 -38.68 14.18
CA ILE A 217 25.37 -38.60 15.28
C ILE A 217 25.81 -40.00 15.73
N ASN A 218 27.10 -40.32 15.53
CA ASN A 218 27.64 -41.67 15.77
C ASN A 218 28.73 -41.72 16.86
N SER A 219 29.13 -40.57 17.40
CA SER A 219 30.12 -40.43 18.48
C SER A 219 29.76 -39.28 19.41
N THR A 220 30.44 -39.20 20.55
CA THR A 220 30.37 -38.04 21.42
C THR A 220 30.99 -36.83 20.72
N ASN A 221 30.20 -35.76 20.60
CA ASN A 221 30.54 -34.51 19.91
C ASN A 221 30.29 -33.32 20.86
N ASN A 222 30.82 -32.14 20.55
CA ASN A 222 30.56 -30.90 21.29
C ASN A 222 29.84 -29.90 20.38
N LEU A 223 28.71 -29.37 20.82
CA LEU A 223 27.99 -28.32 20.11
C LEU A 223 28.24 -26.97 20.80
N LYS A 224 28.87 -26.03 20.10
CA LYS A 224 29.08 -24.65 20.55
C LYS A 224 28.05 -23.74 19.90
N VAL A 225 27.46 -22.82 20.67
CA VAL A 225 26.58 -21.76 20.17
C VAL A 225 27.18 -20.41 20.55
N GLU A 226 27.34 -19.53 19.57
CA GLU A 226 27.91 -18.19 19.71
C GLU A 226 26.92 -17.16 19.17
N ILE A 227 26.66 -16.08 19.90
CA ILE A 227 25.76 -15.00 19.49
C ILE A 227 26.60 -13.76 19.17
N PHE A 228 26.38 -13.21 17.99
CA PHE A 228 27.03 -11.99 17.51
C PHE A 228 26.02 -10.87 17.29
N ASP A 229 26.40 -9.64 17.60
CA ASP A 229 25.63 -8.45 17.23
C ASP A 229 25.84 -8.08 15.74
N VAL A 230 25.14 -7.03 15.27
CA VAL A 230 25.27 -6.54 13.88
C VAL A 230 26.67 -6.03 13.51
N LYS A 231 27.52 -5.74 14.50
CA LYS A 231 28.93 -5.33 14.31
C LYS A 231 29.89 -6.53 14.35
N ASN A 232 29.35 -7.76 14.43
CA ASN A 232 30.08 -9.02 14.61
C ASN A 232 30.84 -9.13 15.95
N ASN A 233 30.43 -8.41 16.99
CA ASN A 233 30.97 -8.63 18.34
C ASN A 233 30.31 -9.85 18.98
N LEU A 234 31.09 -10.71 19.63
CA LEU A 234 30.56 -11.82 20.44
C LEU A 234 29.90 -11.27 21.71
N VAL A 235 28.61 -11.54 21.90
CA VAL A 235 27.82 -11.04 23.05
C VAL A 235 27.34 -12.14 23.99
N GLY A 236 27.45 -13.41 23.57
CA GLY A 236 27.13 -14.56 24.41
C GLY A 236 27.56 -15.86 23.75
N GLU A 237 27.89 -16.86 24.57
CA GLU A 237 28.21 -18.19 24.09
C GLU A 237 27.86 -19.25 25.13
N SER A 238 27.62 -20.47 24.65
CA SER A 238 27.47 -21.66 25.49
C SER A 238 27.85 -22.91 24.69
N GLN A 239 28.02 -24.03 25.38
CA GLN A 239 28.30 -25.31 24.75
C GLN A 239 27.60 -26.46 25.47
N VAL A 240 27.24 -27.50 24.70
CA VAL A 240 26.61 -28.72 25.21
C VAL A 240 27.24 -29.95 24.59
N GLN A 241 27.40 -31.00 25.39
CA GLN A 241 27.86 -32.30 24.91
C GLN A 241 26.72 -33.02 24.18
N ILE A 242 27.05 -33.60 23.03
CA ILE A 242 26.17 -34.41 22.20
C ILE A 242 26.62 -35.87 22.33
N GLN A 243 25.67 -36.75 22.64
CA GLN A 243 25.94 -38.18 22.75
C GLN A 243 25.62 -38.92 21.46
N LYS A 244 26.21 -40.10 21.29
CA LYS A 244 25.90 -41.00 20.17
C LYS A 244 24.39 -41.27 20.13
N GLY A 245 23.77 -41.09 18.97
CA GLY A 245 22.34 -41.31 18.77
C GLY A 245 21.42 -40.13 19.13
N ASP A 246 21.95 -39.02 19.66
CA ASP A 246 21.14 -37.81 19.91
C ASP A 246 20.53 -37.29 18.59
N THR A 247 19.22 -37.03 18.60
CA THR A 247 18.45 -36.46 17.47
C THR A 247 17.96 -35.03 17.75
N LEU A 248 17.93 -34.62 19.02
CA LEU A 248 17.53 -33.30 19.47
C LEU A 248 18.36 -32.92 20.69
N LYS A 249 18.84 -31.68 20.73
CA LYS A 249 19.44 -31.10 21.94
C LYS A 249 18.91 -29.71 22.23
N GLN A 250 18.86 -29.37 23.51
CA GLN A 250 18.48 -28.05 23.97
C GLN A 250 19.67 -27.35 24.59
N ILE A 251 19.74 -26.05 24.38
CA ILE A 251 20.70 -25.17 25.04
C ILE A 251 19.98 -23.93 25.55
N GLN A 252 20.41 -23.43 26.71
CA GLN A 252 19.90 -22.21 27.32
C GLN A 252 21.05 -21.45 27.99
N PHE A 253 21.08 -20.13 27.78
CA PHE A 253 21.98 -19.19 28.46
C PHE A 253 21.42 -17.76 28.34
N SER A 254 22.04 -16.78 28.98
CA SER A 254 21.56 -15.39 28.99
C SER A 254 22.59 -14.44 28.38
N VAL A 255 22.10 -13.47 27.62
CA VAL A 255 22.86 -12.31 27.13
C VAL A 255 22.49 -11.10 27.98
N LYS A 256 23.50 -10.38 28.49
CA LYS A 256 23.25 -9.22 29.36
C LYS A 256 22.80 -8.01 28.53
N ASN A 257 21.67 -7.42 28.90
CA ASN A 257 21.14 -6.17 28.32
C ASN A 257 21.12 -6.17 26.78
N PRO A 258 20.47 -7.15 26.12
CA PRO A 258 20.39 -7.16 24.67
C PRO A 258 19.64 -5.92 24.15
N LYS A 259 19.99 -5.46 22.96
CA LYS A 259 19.15 -4.52 22.23
C LYS A 259 17.93 -5.28 21.73
N LEU A 260 16.74 -4.76 22.00
CA LEU A 260 15.50 -5.46 21.71
C LEU A 260 15.06 -5.23 20.26
N TRP A 261 14.41 -6.24 19.69
CA TRP A 261 13.79 -6.14 18.38
C TRP A 261 12.35 -5.63 18.52
N THR A 262 12.00 -4.62 17.73
CA THR A 262 10.62 -4.11 17.53
C THR A 262 10.46 -3.66 16.08
N ALA A 263 9.23 -3.33 15.66
CA ALA A 263 8.99 -2.75 14.32
C ALA A 263 9.54 -1.31 14.16
N GLU A 264 9.92 -0.64 15.25
CA GLU A 264 10.50 0.71 15.27
C GLU A 264 12.04 0.66 15.40
N THR A 265 12.56 -0.33 16.13
CA THR A 265 13.99 -0.56 16.34
C THR A 265 14.35 -2.04 16.07
N PRO A 266 14.52 -2.45 14.80
CA PRO A 266 14.69 -3.86 14.41
C PRO A 266 16.11 -4.38 14.68
N ASN A 267 16.53 -4.42 15.94
CA ASN A 267 17.86 -4.92 16.32
C ASN A 267 17.96 -6.43 16.10
N LEU A 268 18.88 -6.84 15.22
CA LEU A 268 19.13 -8.26 14.89
C LEU A 268 20.45 -8.77 15.46
N TYR A 269 20.49 -10.06 15.69
CA TYR A 269 21.66 -10.83 16.12
C TYR A 269 21.86 -12.04 15.19
N LYS A 270 23.04 -12.62 15.28
CA LYS A 270 23.40 -13.85 14.56
C LYS A 270 23.79 -14.94 15.54
N ALA A 271 23.07 -16.06 15.54
CA ALA A 271 23.44 -17.26 16.29
C ALA A 271 24.20 -18.21 15.37
N LYS A 272 25.44 -18.54 15.73
CA LYS A 272 26.30 -19.50 15.04
C LYS A 272 26.35 -20.79 15.83
N PHE A 273 25.94 -21.89 15.21
CA PHE A 273 25.93 -23.23 15.79
C PHE A 273 27.05 -24.05 15.17
N THR A 274 27.97 -24.57 15.98
CA THR A 274 29.15 -25.31 15.53
C THR A 274 29.21 -26.67 16.20
N LEU A 275 29.03 -27.74 15.41
CA LEU A 275 29.19 -29.12 15.87
C LEU A 275 30.63 -29.57 15.64
N ASN A 276 31.31 -29.94 16.72
CA ASN A 276 32.70 -30.37 16.73
C ASN A 276 32.85 -31.83 17.15
N LYS A 277 33.71 -32.57 16.46
CA LYS A 277 34.10 -33.95 16.77
C LYS A 277 35.63 -34.02 16.88
N ASN A 278 36.15 -34.46 18.03
CA ASN A 278 37.59 -34.50 18.31
C ASN A 278 38.31 -33.16 18.00
N LYS A 279 37.72 -32.03 18.43
CA LYS A 279 38.18 -30.66 18.16
C LYS A 279 38.15 -30.21 16.69
N LYS A 280 37.59 -31.01 15.78
CA LYS A 280 37.38 -30.66 14.37
C LYS A 280 35.91 -30.30 14.12
N THR A 281 35.66 -29.19 13.45
CA THR A 281 34.29 -28.80 13.04
C THR A 281 33.80 -29.71 11.93
N ILE A 282 32.62 -30.31 12.13
CA ILE A 282 31.99 -31.24 11.18
C ILE A 282 30.69 -30.71 10.58
N SER A 283 30.04 -29.74 11.24
CA SER A 283 28.85 -29.05 10.74
C SER A 283 28.76 -27.67 11.38
N GLN A 284 28.34 -26.68 10.59
CA GLN A 284 28.12 -25.31 11.04
C GLN A 284 26.88 -24.74 10.35
N THR A 285 26.03 -24.03 11.10
CA THR A 285 24.90 -23.26 10.56
C THR A 285 24.76 -21.92 11.30
N GLU A 286 24.14 -20.94 10.65
CA GLU A 286 23.91 -19.61 11.20
C GLU A 286 22.43 -19.23 11.04
N GLU A 287 21.87 -18.61 12.07
CA GLU A 287 20.51 -18.06 12.06
C GLU A 287 20.54 -16.59 12.45
N LYS A 288 19.71 -15.78 11.80
CA LYS A 288 19.41 -14.42 12.26
C LYS A 288 18.20 -14.45 13.17
N PHE A 289 18.22 -13.67 14.24
CA PHE A 289 17.11 -13.57 15.19
C PHE A 289 17.10 -12.19 15.87
N GLY A 290 16.09 -11.90 16.68
CA GLY A 290 16.01 -10.71 17.52
C GLY A 290 15.49 -11.03 18.91
N PHE A 291 16.00 -10.36 19.95
CA PHE A 291 15.49 -10.52 21.31
C PHE A 291 14.17 -9.77 21.46
N ARG A 292 13.07 -10.50 21.67
CA ARG A 292 11.77 -9.93 21.98
C ARG A 292 10.84 -10.89 22.72
N THR A 293 9.89 -10.34 23.47
CA THR A 293 8.82 -11.12 24.11
C THR A 293 7.47 -10.63 23.60
N ILE A 294 6.61 -11.55 23.19
CA ILE A 294 5.19 -11.28 22.93
C ILE A 294 4.34 -11.83 24.08
N GLU A 295 3.35 -11.05 24.52
CA GLU A 295 2.37 -11.46 25.51
C GLU A 295 0.97 -11.00 25.10
N ILE A 296 -0.01 -11.88 25.26
CA ILE A 296 -1.43 -11.53 25.17
C ILE A 296 -1.97 -11.43 26.58
N ARG A 297 -2.27 -10.21 27.02
CA ARG A 297 -2.86 -9.96 28.33
C ARG A 297 -4.37 -9.82 28.14
N LYS A 298 -5.10 -10.92 28.37
CA LYS A 298 -6.56 -11.01 28.15
C LYS A 298 -7.30 -9.83 28.79
N GLY A 299 -8.24 -9.23 28.05
CA GLY A 299 -9.00 -8.05 28.49
C GLY A 299 -8.20 -6.74 28.56
N ASP A 300 -6.93 -6.75 28.12
CA ASP A 300 -6.06 -5.58 28.10
C ASP A 300 -5.48 -5.32 26.71
N GLY A 301 -4.57 -6.15 26.20
CA GLY A 301 -3.99 -5.93 24.87
C GLY A 301 -2.83 -6.85 24.49
N ILE A 302 -2.21 -6.52 23.36
CA ILE A 302 -1.04 -7.20 22.81
C ILE A 302 0.20 -6.43 23.26
N PHE A 303 1.15 -7.14 23.87
CA PHE A 303 2.37 -6.56 24.40
C PHE A 303 3.59 -7.09 23.68
N ILE A 304 4.49 -6.17 23.29
CA ILE A 304 5.82 -6.49 22.79
C ILE A 304 6.83 -5.85 23.73
N ASN A 305 7.70 -6.65 24.34
CA ASN A 305 8.73 -6.21 25.27
C ASN A 305 8.17 -5.42 26.48
N GLY A 306 6.95 -5.79 26.93
CA GLY A 306 6.26 -5.11 28.03
C GLY A 306 5.49 -3.84 27.63
N THR A 307 5.59 -3.39 26.37
CA THR A 307 4.85 -2.25 25.83
C THR A 307 3.59 -2.72 25.10
N LYS A 308 2.44 -2.08 25.38
CA LYS A 308 1.18 -2.34 24.69
C LYS A 308 1.22 -1.73 23.30
N VAL A 309 1.12 -2.55 22.25
CA VAL A 309 1.22 -2.11 20.85
C VAL A 309 -0.13 -2.19 20.13
N LYS A 310 -0.29 -1.36 19.10
CA LYS A 310 -1.42 -1.38 18.17
C LYS A 310 -0.95 -1.64 16.75
N MET A 311 -1.64 -2.51 16.04
CA MET A 311 -1.36 -2.91 14.67
C MET A 311 -1.89 -1.85 13.70
N LYS A 312 -0.98 -1.24 12.96
CA LYS A 312 -1.24 -0.47 11.75
C LYS A 312 -0.94 -1.41 10.61
N GLY A 313 -1.88 -2.31 10.31
CA GLY A 313 -1.68 -3.48 9.48
C GLY A 313 -2.32 -3.38 8.09
N ILE A 314 -1.83 -4.22 7.17
CA ILE A 314 -2.45 -4.46 5.85
C ILE A 314 -2.28 -5.93 5.43
N ASN A 315 -3.25 -6.45 4.67
CA ASN A 315 -3.21 -7.78 4.06
C ASN A 315 -2.44 -7.74 2.74
N ARG A 316 -1.52 -8.69 2.54
CA ARG A 316 -0.68 -8.78 1.33
C ARG A 316 -0.74 -10.18 0.72
N HIS A 317 -1.27 -10.25 -0.50
CA HIS A 317 -0.98 -11.35 -1.42
C HIS A 317 0.40 -11.17 -2.08
N VAL A 318 1.10 -12.28 -2.34
CA VAL A 318 2.38 -12.26 -3.08
C VAL A 318 2.08 -12.13 -4.55
N TRP A 319 2.35 -10.96 -5.15
CA TRP A 319 1.86 -10.67 -6.49
C TRP A 319 2.77 -9.79 -7.34
N TRP A 320 2.92 -10.13 -8.62
CA TRP A 320 3.44 -9.26 -9.67
C TRP A 320 2.71 -9.53 -10.99
N PRO A 321 2.32 -8.50 -11.77
CA PRO A 321 1.35 -8.69 -12.85
C PRO A 321 1.81 -9.66 -13.95
N GLU A 322 3.09 -9.65 -14.32
CA GLU A 322 3.62 -10.50 -15.39
C GLU A 322 4.01 -11.91 -14.93
N THR A 323 4.16 -12.13 -13.63
CA THR A 323 4.73 -13.39 -13.10
C THR A 323 3.84 -14.07 -12.07
N GLY A 324 2.69 -13.48 -11.73
CA GLY A 324 1.78 -13.97 -10.69
C GLY A 324 2.49 -14.01 -9.34
N ARG A 325 2.61 -15.20 -8.75
CA ARG A 325 3.22 -15.39 -7.42
C ARG A 325 4.72 -15.68 -7.47
N ALA A 326 5.29 -15.82 -8.66
CA ALA A 326 6.72 -15.96 -8.84
C ALA A 326 7.36 -14.56 -8.80
N VAL A 327 7.71 -14.09 -7.60
CA VAL A 327 8.27 -12.75 -7.38
C VAL A 327 9.77 -12.79 -7.09
N THR A 328 10.43 -11.63 -7.20
CA THR A 328 11.83 -11.42 -6.88
C THR A 328 12.01 -10.80 -5.49
N GLU A 329 13.23 -10.83 -4.95
CA GLU A 329 13.56 -10.16 -3.68
C GLU A 329 13.39 -8.63 -3.77
N SER A 330 13.57 -8.03 -4.95
CA SER A 330 13.37 -6.59 -5.14
C SER A 330 11.90 -6.18 -5.02
N ILE A 331 10.97 -7.03 -5.49
CA ILE A 331 9.52 -6.83 -5.30
C ILE A 331 9.16 -6.95 -3.81
N ASP A 332 9.67 -7.97 -3.12
CA ASP A 332 9.45 -8.10 -1.66
C ASP A 332 10.00 -6.88 -0.89
N LEU A 333 11.16 -6.34 -1.30
CA LEU A 333 11.74 -5.15 -0.70
C LEU A 333 10.89 -3.91 -0.95
N MET A 334 10.42 -3.73 -2.20
CA MET A 334 9.54 -2.64 -2.58
C MET A 334 8.26 -2.65 -1.74
N ASP A 335 7.64 -3.82 -1.58
CA ASP A 335 6.40 -3.97 -0.83
C ASP A 335 6.60 -3.59 0.66
N VAL A 336 7.66 -4.09 1.31
CA VAL A 336 7.95 -3.71 2.72
C VAL A 336 8.24 -2.21 2.84
N GLN A 337 8.96 -1.62 1.88
CA GLN A 337 9.23 -0.19 1.89
C GLN A 337 7.97 0.66 1.74
N LEU A 338 7.04 0.28 0.87
CA LEU A 338 5.77 0.97 0.67
C LEU A 338 4.86 0.84 1.90
N ILE A 339 4.81 -0.33 2.54
CA ILE A 339 4.10 -0.51 3.81
C ILE A 339 4.67 0.44 4.87
N LYS A 340 6.01 0.52 5.01
CA LYS A 340 6.66 1.45 5.93
C LYS A 340 6.41 2.92 5.56
N GLU A 341 6.37 3.23 4.26
CA GLU A 341 6.09 4.58 3.77
C GLU A 341 4.69 5.05 4.17
N MET A 342 3.69 4.16 4.24
CA MET A 342 2.37 4.44 4.79
C MET A 342 2.33 4.54 6.33
N ASN A 343 3.47 4.63 7.00
CA ASN A 343 3.61 4.65 8.47
C ASN A 343 3.04 3.40 9.17
N MET A 344 2.87 2.30 8.45
CA MET A 344 2.39 1.03 9.00
C MET A 344 3.46 0.28 9.79
N ASN A 345 3.03 -0.63 10.66
CA ASN A 345 3.92 -1.45 11.48
C ASN A 345 3.65 -2.95 11.41
N ALA A 346 2.60 -3.38 10.70
CA ALA A 346 2.22 -4.78 10.62
C ALA A 346 1.79 -5.21 9.21
N VAL A 347 1.92 -6.50 8.92
CA VAL A 347 1.45 -7.11 7.67
C VAL A 347 0.92 -8.52 7.93
N ARG A 348 -0.18 -8.87 7.27
CA ARG A 348 -0.75 -10.22 7.27
C ARG A 348 -0.46 -10.90 5.93
N CYS A 349 0.11 -12.10 6.00
CA CYS A 349 0.39 -12.93 4.83
C CYS A 349 -0.89 -13.66 4.37
N SER A 350 -1.84 -12.92 3.81
CA SER A 350 -3.11 -13.45 3.31
C SER A 350 -2.86 -14.32 2.06
N HIS A 351 -3.33 -15.56 1.96
CA HIS A 351 -3.69 -16.48 3.06
C HIS A 351 -2.78 -17.71 2.96
N TYR A 352 -1.47 -17.47 3.02
CA TYR A 352 -0.44 -18.51 2.84
C TYR A 352 0.96 -18.00 3.22
N PRO A 353 1.91 -18.90 3.53
CA PRO A 353 3.27 -18.50 3.90
C PRO A 353 3.98 -17.75 2.78
N PRO A 354 4.60 -16.59 3.07
CA PRO A 354 5.25 -15.76 2.06
C PRO A 354 6.59 -16.37 1.61
N ASN A 355 7.27 -15.67 0.72
CA ASN A 355 8.65 -15.98 0.34
C ASN A 355 9.61 -15.72 1.51
N LYS A 356 10.70 -16.49 1.61
CA LYS A 356 11.71 -16.30 2.67
C LYS A 356 12.34 -14.91 2.66
N SER A 357 12.51 -14.32 1.47
CA SER A 357 13.03 -12.95 1.28
C SER A 357 12.16 -11.94 2.02
N PHE A 358 10.84 -12.02 1.85
CA PHE A 358 9.90 -11.12 2.52
C PHE A 358 10.05 -11.11 4.05
N LEU A 359 10.11 -12.29 4.69
CA LEU A 359 10.28 -12.39 6.15
C LEU A 359 11.63 -11.82 6.62
N LYS A 360 12.72 -12.07 5.89
CA LYS A 360 14.05 -11.50 6.18
C LYS A 360 14.04 -9.97 6.07
N ILE A 361 13.30 -9.42 5.12
CA ILE A 361 13.16 -7.98 4.93
C ILE A 361 12.29 -7.39 6.06
N CYS A 362 11.19 -8.06 6.44
CA CYS A 362 10.38 -7.66 7.60
C CYS A 362 11.18 -7.66 8.91
N ASP A 363 12.04 -8.64 9.13
CA ASP A 363 12.97 -8.66 10.27
C ASP A 363 13.92 -7.46 10.26
N SER A 364 14.42 -7.09 9.08
CA SER A 364 15.49 -6.09 8.91
C SER A 364 14.96 -4.66 8.93
N LEU A 365 13.81 -4.41 8.30
CA LEU A 365 13.18 -3.09 8.22
C LEU A 365 12.13 -2.85 9.31
N GLY A 366 11.72 -3.89 10.04
CA GLY A 366 10.80 -3.79 11.16
C GLY A 366 9.33 -3.79 10.71
N LEU A 367 8.75 -4.97 10.54
CA LEU A 367 7.30 -5.18 10.48
C LEU A 367 6.90 -6.33 11.39
N TYR A 368 5.79 -6.18 12.08
CA TYR A 368 5.10 -7.29 12.75
C TYR A 368 4.37 -8.14 11.72
N VAL A 369 4.63 -9.43 11.69
CA VAL A 369 4.08 -10.35 10.72
C VAL A 369 3.09 -11.30 11.39
N LEU A 370 1.95 -11.46 10.75
CA LEU A 370 1.01 -12.56 10.98
C LEU A 370 1.23 -13.55 9.83
N ASP A 371 1.80 -14.70 10.14
CA ASP A 371 2.09 -15.76 9.17
C ASP A 371 1.02 -16.85 9.24
N GLU A 372 0.51 -17.26 8.08
CA GLU A 372 -0.79 -17.93 7.98
C GLU A 372 -0.67 -19.28 7.28
N LEU A 373 -1.16 -20.33 7.94
CA LEU A 373 -1.44 -21.61 7.30
C LEU A 373 -2.54 -21.37 6.26
N ALA A 374 -2.33 -21.85 5.04
CA ALA A 374 -3.31 -21.64 3.99
C ALA A 374 -4.65 -22.34 4.28
N GLY A 375 -5.71 -21.84 3.65
CA GLY A 375 -7.08 -22.27 3.92
C GLY A 375 -8.01 -21.08 3.93
N TRP A 376 -8.96 -21.04 3.01
CA TRP A 376 -10.00 -20.01 2.96
C TRP A 376 -11.37 -20.66 2.97
N GLN A 377 -12.25 -20.25 3.89
CA GLN A 377 -13.62 -20.74 4.11
C GLN A 377 -13.80 -22.26 4.31
N LYS A 378 -12.78 -23.05 3.99
CA LYS A 378 -12.70 -24.49 4.09
C LYS A 378 -11.26 -24.88 4.45
N LYS A 379 -11.15 -25.92 5.25
CA LYS A 379 -9.91 -26.33 5.90
C LYS A 379 -9.26 -27.55 5.24
N TYR A 380 -7.96 -27.71 5.47
CA TYR A 380 -7.29 -28.99 5.22
C TYR A 380 -7.82 -30.09 6.14
N SER A 381 -7.65 -31.35 5.71
CA SER A 381 -7.73 -32.49 6.61
C SER A 381 -6.66 -32.39 7.71
N THR A 382 -6.88 -33.06 8.84
CA THR A 382 -5.92 -33.05 9.97
C THR A 382 -4.58 -33.71 9.59
N GLU A 383 -4.61 -34.71 8.71
CA GLU A 383 -3.39 -35.39 8.23
C GLU A 383 -2.52 -34.47 7.39
N VAL A 384 -3.10 -33.85 6.35
CA VAL A 384 -2.40 -32.89 5.49
C VAL A 384 -1.99 -31.66 6.29
N GLY A 385 -2.90 -31.10 7.09
CA GLY A 385 -2.65 -29.91 7.91
C GLY A 385 -1.47 -30.08 8.88
N LYS A 386 -1.31 -31.24 9.53
CA LYS A 386 -0.16 -31.52 10.42
C LYS A 386 1.18 -31.44 9.69
N LYS A 387 1.23 -31.97 8.46
CA LYS A 387 2.41 -31.90 7.59
C LYS A 387 2.74 -30.44 7.26
N LEU A 388 1.74 -29.68 6.83
CA LEU A 388 1.91 -28.30 6.38
C LEU A 388 2.25 -27.32 7.51
N VAL A 389 1.63 -27.46 8.69
CA VAL A 389 2.00 -26.68 9.90
C VAL A 389 3.46 -26.91 10.26
N LYS A 390 3.92 -28.16 10.24
CA LYS A 390 5.34 -28.47 10.49
C LYS A 390 6.26 -27.81 9.46
N GLU A 391 5.94 -27.92 8.18
CA GLU A 391 6.75 -27.35 7.10
C GLU A 391 6.87 -25.83 7.20
N MET A 392 5.76 -25.14 7.47
CA MET A 392 5.73 -23.69 7.71
C MET A 392 6.51 -23.29 8.97
N VAL A 393 6.15 -23.83 10.13
CA VAL A 393 6.72 -23.37 11.41
C VAL A 393 8.22 -23.70 11.50
N VAL A 394 8.66 -24.87 11.03
CA VAL A 394 10.10 -25.21 11.05
C VAL A 394 10.91 -24.31 10.12
N ARG A 395 10.33 -23.85 9.00
CA ARG A 395 10.97 -22.92 8.08
C ARG A 395 11.12 -21.52 8.72
N ASP A 396 10.09 -21.08 9.45
CA ASP A 396 9.90 -19.66 9.72
C ASP A 396 10.05 -19.25 11.20
N ALA A 397 10.09 -20.18 12.16
CA ALA A 397 10.06 -19.89 13.60
C ALA A 397 11.20 -18.98 14.14
N ASN A 398 12.31 -18.85 13.40
CA ASN A 398 13.44 -18.01 13.80
C ASN A 398 13.26 -16.52 13.45
N HIS A 399 12.23 -16.17 12.67
CA HIS A 399 11.94 -14.78 12.32
C HIS A 399 11.37 -14.00 13.52
N PRO A 400 12.06 -12.98 14.05
CA PRO A 400 11.52 -12.13 15.11
C PRO A 400 10.29 -11.35 14.66
N SER A 401 10.16 -11.05 13.36
CA SER A 401 9.01 -10.33 12.79
C SER A 401 7.68 -11.05 12.99
N ILE A 402 7.66 -12.37 12.88
CA ILE A 402 6.43 -13.17 13.08
C ILE A 402 6.03 -13.05 14.54
N ILE A 403 4.89 -12.42 14.82
CA ILE A 403 4.33 -12.31 16.16
C ILE A 403 3.10 -13.20 16.35
N PHE A 404 2.41 -13.58 15.27
CA PHE A 404 1.27 -14.46 15.29
C PHE A 404 1.41 -15.57 14.25
N TRP A 405 0.91 -16.74 14.62
CA TRP A 405 0.51 -17.77 13.66
C TRP A 405 -1.00 -17.68 13.45
N SER A 406 -1.45 -17.82 12.21
CA SER A 406 -2.88 -17.93 11.88
C SER A 406 -3.17 -19.32 11.30
N ASN A 407 -4.24 -19.94 11.78
CA ASN A 407 -4.67 -21.27 11.35
C ASN A 407 -5.82 -21.12 10.33
N GLY A 408 -5.51 -20.69 9.11
CA GLY A 408 -6.50 -20.47 8.05
C GLY A 408 -7.35 -19.21 8.22
N ASN A 409 -8.28 -19.00 7.28
CA ASN A 409 -9.13 -17.81 7.16
C ASN A 409 -10.62 -18.15 6.99
N GLU A 410 -11.50 -17.37 7.61
CA GLU A 410 -12.97 -17.36 7.42
C GLU A 410 -13.67 -18.73 7.53
N GLY A 411 -13.24 -19.60 8.44
CA GLY A 411 -13.74 -20.98 8.55
C GLY A 411 -12.85 -22.03 7.89
N GLY A 412 -11.72 -21.60 7.31
CA GLY A 412 -10.58 -22.44 6.92
C GLY A 412 -9.82 -23.04 8.11
N HIS A 413 -10.27 -22.81 9.34
CA HIS A 413 -9.60 -23.25 10.56
C HIS A 413 -9.82 -24.74 10.82
N ASN A 414 -8.73 -25.47 11.01
CA ASN A 414 -8.78 -26.80 11.60
C ASN A 414 -8.28 -26.76 13.03
N PHE A 415 -9.21 -26.68 14.00
CA PHE A 415 -8.90 -26.58 15.44
C PHE A 415 -8.01 -27.72 15.97
N ASP A 416 -8.02 -28.89 15.33
CA ASP A 416 -7.13 -30.01 15.67
C ASP A 416 -5.64 -29.68 15.44
N LEU A 417 -5.35 -28.63 14.68
CA LEU A 417 -4.00 -28.18 14.35
C LEU A 417 -3.45 -27.13 15.33
N ASP A 418 -4.27 -26.52 16.18
CA ASP A 418 -3.83 -25.40 17.03
C ASP A 418 -2.64 -25.79 17.93
N ALA A 419 -2.67 -27.00 18.49
CA ALA A 419 -1.59 -27.52 19.32
C ALA A 419 -0.34 -27.94 18.52
N GLU A 420 -0.44 -28.09 17.20
CA GLU A 420 0.71 -28.49 16.35
C GLU A 420 1.72 -27.36 16.20
N PHE A 421 1.27 -26.10 16.18
CA PHE A 421 2.15 -24.93 16.10
C PHE A 421 3.16 -24.90 17.25
N ALA A 422 2.69 -25.11 18.49
CA ALA A 422 3.53 -25.12 19.69
C ALA A 422 4.55 -26.27 19.73
N LYS A 423 4.36 -27.34 18.95
CA LYS A 423 5.35 -28.43 18.87
C LYS A 423 6.62 -28.00 18.12
N TYR A 424 6.49 -27.05 17.20
CA TYR A 424 7.56 -26.62 16.32
C TYR A 424 8.05 -25.20 16.61
N ASP A 425 7.25 -24.35 17.25
CA ASP A 425 7.65 -23.02 17.69
C ASP A 425 8.07 -23.00 19.17
N LEU A 426 9.38 -23.00 19.43
CA LEU A 426 9.93 -22.91 20.78
C LEU A 426 9.59 -21.60 21.49
N SER A 427 9.38 -20.52 20.75
CA SER A 427 8.97 -19.22 21.32
C SER A 427 7.53 -19.24 21.84
N ASN A 428 6.76 -20.26 21.42
CA ASN A 428 5.35 -20.45 21.74
C ASN A 428 4.51 -19.20 21.45
N ARG A 429 4.65 -18.68 20.21
CA ARG A 429 3.88 -17.50 19.78
C ARG A 429 2.38 -17.82 19.79
N PRO A 430 1.52 -16.82 20.03
CA PRO A 430 0.07 -17.04 19.99
C PRO A 430 -0.40 -17.47 18.60
N VAL A 431 -1.29 -18.45 18.59
CA VAL A 431 -2.10 -18.82 17.43
C VAL A 431 -3.42 -18.03 17.49
N ILE A 432 -3.87 -17.52 16.36
CA ILE A 432 -5.15 -16.82 16.19
C ILE A 432 -5.98 -17.43 15.05
N HIS A 433 -7.27 -17.09 15.00
CA HIS A 433 -8.19 -17.48 13.92
C HIS A 433 -8.79 -16.23 13.29
N ALA A 434 -8.52 -16.00 12.01
CA ALA A 434 -9.10 -14.89 11.24
C ALA A 434 -10.53 -15.23 10.78
N HIS A 435 -11.56 -14.50 11.18
CA HIS A 435 -12.96 -14.92 10.96
C HIS A 435 -13.90 -13.76 10.66
N HIS A 436 -15.04 -14.04 10.01
CA HIS A 436 -16.10 -13.07 9.73
C HIS A 436 -17.41 -13.33 10.52
N LYS A 437 -17.35 -14.14 11.58
CA LYS A 437 -18.51 -14.50 12.42
C LYS A 437 -18.26 -14.10 13.88
N PRO A 438 -19.16 -13.32 14.51
CA PRO A 438 -19.07 -13.01 15.94
C PRO A 438 -19.00 -14.28 16.81
N GLY A 439 -18.33 -14.17 17.97
CA GLY A 439 -18.27 -15.24 18.96
C GLY A 439 -17.19 -16.31 18.73
N ASN A 440 -16.28 -16.10 17.77
CA ASN A 440 -15.17 -17.02 17.48
C ASN A 440 -13.81 -16.52 18.02
N ALA A 441 -13.83 -15.66 19.04
CA ALA A 441 -12.62 -15.18 19.69
C ALA A 441 -11.78 -16.36 20.20
N PHE A 442 -10.48 -16.30 19.94
CA PHE A 442 -9.53 -17.33 20.30
C PHE A 442 -8.38 -16.74 21.11
N ASN A 443 -7.97 -17.43 22.18
CA ASN A 443 -6.93 -16.95 23.10
C ASN A 443 -7.15 -15.54 23.68
N GLY A 444 -8.40 -15.06 23.74
CA GLY A 444 -8.75 -13.72 24.25
C GLY A 444 -8.63 -12.58 23.23
N ILE A 445 -8.49 -12.92 21.95
CA ILE A 445 -8.49 -11.99 20.82
C ILE A 445 -9.69 -12.32 19.92
N ASP A 446 -10.48 -11.31 19.62
CA ASP A 446 -11.53 -11.35 18.60
C ASP A 446 -10.97 -10.75 17.31
N CYS A 447 -11.02 -11.53 16.23
CA CYS A 447 -10.48 -11.17 14.92
C CYS A 447 -11.58 -10.89 13.90
N ASN A 448 -12.82 -10.61 14.35
CA ASN A 448 -13.97 -10.48 13.46
C ASN A 448 -13.76 -9.45 12.34
N HIS A 449 -14.00 -9.87 11.10
CA HIS A 449 -13.79 -9.06 9.89
C HIS A 449 -14.94 -8.08 9.63
N TYR A 450 -14.60 -6.96 8.97
CA TYR A 450 -15.54 -6.07 8.29
C TYR A 450 -16.73 -5.55 9.12
N GLU A 451 -16.57 -5.44 10.43
CA GLU A 451 -17.56 -4.83 11.29
C GLU A 451 -17.67 -3.32 11.00
N ASP A 452 -18.90 -2.82 11.02
CA ASP A 452 -19.14 -1.39 10.89
C ASP A 452 -18.61 -0.63 12.14
N PHE A 453 -18.59 0.70 12.07
CA PHE A 453 -17.95 1.51 13.11
C PHE A 453 -18.65 1.36 14.46
N TYR A 454 -19.99 1.32 14.47
CA TYR A 454 -20.76 1.24 15.70
C TYR A 454 -20.73 -0.16 16.30
N SER A 455 -20.72 -1.20 15.47
CA SER A 455 -20.47 -2.57 15.91
C SER A 455 -19.06 -2.72 16.48
N THR A 456 -18.05 -2.18 15.81
CA THR A 456 -16.66 -2.13 16.29
C THR A 456 -16.59 -1.46 17.66
N LYS A 457 -17.28 -0.34 17.86
CA LYS A 457 -17.36 0.34 19.16
C LYS A 457 -17.94 -0.58 20.23
N ASN A 458 -19.04 -1.29 19.95
CA ASN A 458 -19.65 -2.23 20.89
C ASN A 458 -18.72 -3.41 21.22
N ILE A 459 -18.03 -3.97 20.23
CA ILE A 459 -17.06 -5.06 20.43
C ILE A 459 -15.92 -4.60 21.35
N LEU A 460 -15.40 -3.39 21.14
CA LEU A 460 -14.34 -2.80 21.98
C LEU A 460 -14.78 -2.59 23.44
N GLU A 461 -16.08 -2.49 23.70
CA GLU A 461 -16.66 -2.46 25.05
C GLU A 461 -16.80 -3.86 25.69
N GLY A 462 -16.76 -4.94 24.88
CA GLY A 462 -16.83 -6.35 25.31
C GLY A 462 -15.59 -6.91 26.03
N GLU A 463 -15.50 -8.23 26.23
CA GLU A 463 -14.45 -8.80 27.10
C GLU A 463 -13.08 -8.99 26.42
N ASN A 464 -13.07 -9.23 25.11
CA ASN A 464 -11.87 -9.61 24.37
C ASN A 464 -11.08 -8.40 23.84
N ILE A 465 -9.81 -8.64 23.53
CA ILE A 465 -9.03 -7.72 22.69
C ILE A 465 -9.64 -7.77 21.29
N TYR A 466 -9.87 -6.63 20.65
CA TYR A 466 -10.35 -6.60 19.27
C TYR A 466 -9.25 -6.19 18.31
N MET A 467 -8.97 -7.08 17.35
CA MET A 467 -7.95 -6.93 16.31
C MET A 467 -8.50 -7.52 15.00
N PRO A 468 -9.32 -6.80 14.24
CA PRO A 468 -9.79 -7.29 12.95
C PRO A 468 -8.61 -7.63 12.04
N THR A 469 -8.57 -8.86 11.55
CA THR A 469 -7.57 -9.33 10.59
C THR A 469 -7.90 -8.90 9.16
N GLU A 470 -9.11 -8.38 8.93
CA GLU A 470 -9.55 -7.67 7.73
C GLU A 470 -10.58 -6.61 8.12
N PHE A 471 -10.37 -5.35 7.73
CA PHE A 471 -11.35 -4.26 7.85
C PHE A 471 -11.13 -3.21 6.75
N LEU A 472 -12.16 -2.39 6.48
CA LEU A 472 -12.14 -1.35 5.44
C LEU A 472 -11.57 -1.84 4.10
N HIS A 473 -12.35 -2.68 3.42
CA HIS A 473 -12.02 -3.27 2.11
C HIS A 473 -11.82 -2.19 1.04
N ALA A 474 -10.61 -2.06 0.50
CA ALA A 474 -10.07 -1.01 -0.38
C ALA A 474 -10.36 -1.30 -1.86
N GLN A 475 -11.50 -1.91 -2.14
CA GLN A 475 -11.86 -2.26 -3.50
C GLN A 475 -12.26 -1.03 -4.31
N ASP A 476 -11.70 -0.94 -5.50
CA ASP A 476 -11.76 0.25 -6.34
C ASP A 476 -11.37 1.49 -5.50
N ASP A 477 -12.19 2.55 -5.51
CA ASP A 477 -11.91 3.77 -4.73
C ASP A 477 -12.47 3.74 -3.29
N GLY A 478 -13.15 2.66 -2.88
CA GLY A 478 -13.89 2.56 -1.61
C GLY A 478 -13.21 1.70 -0.56
N GLY A 479 -13.20 2.16 0.70
CA GLY A 479 -12.47 1.57 1.84
C GLY A 479 -11.01 2.01 1.95
N GLY A 480 -10.11 1.17 2.48
CA GLY A 480 -8.70 1.49 2.67
C GLY A 480 -8.47 2.70 3.58
N GLY A 481 -8.27 3.88 2.98
CA GLY A 481 -8.16 5.16 3.71
C GLY A 481 -9.51 5.81 4.06
N THR A 482 -10.58 5.42 3.36
CA THR A 482 -11.94 5.92 3.59
C THR A 482 -12.45 5.45 4.95
N SER A 483 -12.85 6.39 5.81
CA SER A 483 -13.27 6.17 7.21
C SER A 483 -12.18 5.66 8.16
N LEU A 484 -10.94 5.50 7.70
CA LEU A 484 -9.87 4.98 8.55
C LEU A 484 -9.57 5.87 9.75
N ALA A 485 -9.70 7.19 9.62
CA ALA A 485 -9.46 8.13 10.72
C ALA A 485 -10.37 7.84 11.93
N ASP A 486 -11.67 7.63 11.69
CA ASP A 486 -12.65 7.31 12.73
C ASP A 486 -12.30 5.98 13.42
N TYR A 487 -12.06 4.92 12.64
CA TYR A 487 -11.69 3.61 13.20
C TYR A 487 -10.36 3.66 13.96
N TRP A 488 -9.37 4.37 13.43
CA TRP A 488 -8.07 4.49 14.07
C TRP A 488 -8.16 5.22 15.40
N GLU A 489 -8.90 6.34 15.48
CA GLU A 489 -9.13 7.02 16.76
C GLU A 489 -9.93 6.17 17.74
N LEU A 490 -10.92 5.42 17.26
CA LEU A 490 -11.70 4.50 18.10
C LEU A 490 -10.80 3.41 18.70
N HIS A 491 -9.98 2.75 17.88
CA HIS A 491 -9.02 1.76 18.36
C HIS A 491 -7.96 2.41 19.24
N TRP A 492 -7.39 3.57 18.88
CA TRP A 492 -6.33 4.28 19.62
C TRP A 492 -6.77 4.65 21.03
N ASN A 493 -8.00 5.11 21.20
CA ASN A 493 -8.52 5.53 22.51
C ASN A 493 -9.17 4.37 23.31
N SER A 494 -9.43 3.22 22.69
CA SER A 494 -9.93 2.04 23.39
C SER A 494 -8.81 1.31 24.16
N LYS A 495 -9.15 0.87 25.39
CA LYS A 495 -8.30 -0.03 26.17
C LYS A 495 -8.10 -1.36 25.42
N LYS A 496 -9.14 -1.95 24.84
CA LYS A 496 -9.09 -3.29 24.21
C LYS A 496 -8.78 -3.25 22.70
N GLY A 497 -8.65 -2.04 22.13
CA GLY A 497 -8.35 -1.86 20.72
C GLY A 497 -6.89 -2.16 20.40
N ALA A 498 -6.66 -3.12 19.52
CA ALA A 498 -5.33 -3.52 19.06
C ALA A 498 -4.99 -3.03 17.65
N GLY A 499 -5.74 -2.08 17.10
CA GLY A 499 -5.68 -1.73 15.67
C GLY A 499 -6.24 -2.87 14.80
N GLY A 500 -5.74 -3.02 13.57
CA GLY A 500 -6.25 -4.01 12.62
C GLY A 500 -5.45 -4.08 11.32
N PHE A 501 -5.96 -4.85 10.35
CA PHE A 501 -5.32 -5.05 9.05
C PHE A 501 -6.26 -4.68 7.89
N LEU A 502 -5.90 -3.65 7.13
CA LEU A 502 -6.66 -3.23 5.95
C LEU A 502 -6.68 -4.33 4.89
N TRP A 503 -7.77 -4.47 4.15
CA TRP A 503 -7.83 -5.30 2.93
C TRP A 503 -7.88 -4.38 1.72
N ALA A 504 -6.96 -4.38 0.75
CA ALA A 504 -5.67 -5.08 0.72
C ALA A 504 -4.55 -4.18 0.16
N PHE A 505 -3.33 -4.72 0.07
CA PHE A 505 -2.13 -3.98 -0.30
C PHE A 505 -2.04 -3.60 -1.79
N VAL A 506 -2.41 -4.51 -2.70
CA VAL A 506 -2.28 -4.32 -4.16
C VAL A 506 -3.48 -4.92 -4.89
N ASP A 507 -3.86 -4.30 -6.00
CA ASP A 507 -4.74 -4.90 -7.00
C ASP A 507 -4.05 -6.15 -7.60
N GLU A 508 -4.70 -7.31 -7.51
CA GLU A 508 -4.23 -8.59 -8.06
C GLU A 508 -4.48 -8.69 -9.57
N GLY A 509 -4.16 -7.63 -10.31
CA GLY A 509 -4.21 -7.59 -11.77
C GLY A 509 -3.16 -8.52 -12.38
N LEU A 510 -3.57 -9.43 -13.26
CA LEU A 510 -2.71 -10.38 -13.96
C LEU A 510 -2.56 -9.98 -15.42
N VAL A 511 -1.33 -9.83 -15.92
CA VAL A 511 -1.08 -9.72 -17.36
C VAL A 511 -1.38 -11.09 -17.97
N ARG A 512 -2.47 -11.17 -18.71
CA ARG A 512 -2.96 -12.43 -19.27
C ARG A 512 -2.44 -12.64 -20.68
N THR A 513 -1.64 -13.69 -20.84
CA THR A 513 -1.05 -14.08 -22.14
C THR A 513 -2.09 -14.52 -23.18
N ASP A 514 -3.31 -14.89 -22.76
CA ASP A 514 -4.44 -15.19 -23.65
C ASP A 514 -5.41 -14.02 -23.83
N PHE A 515 -5.08 -12.87 -23.24
CA PHE A 515 -5.88 -11.67 -23.27
C PHE A 515 -5.06 -10.50 -23.82
N ASN A 516 -4.36 -10.76 -24.92
CA ASN A 516 -3.49 -9.78 -25.61
C ASN A 516 -2.47 -9.09 -24.69
N ASN A 517 -1.99 -9.78 -23.65
CA ASN A 517 -1.11 -9.24 -22.61
C ASN A 517 -1.68 -7.98 -21.92
N GLN A 518 -3.00 -7.91 -21.80
CA GLN A 518 -3.67 -6.90 -20.98
C GLN A 518 -3.76 -7.38 -19.53
N ILE A 519 -3.75 -6.42 -18.61
CA ILE A 519 -4.00 -6.69 -17.19
C ILE A 519 -5.48 -7.01 -17.00
N ASP A 520 -5.76 -8.14 -16.38
CA ASP A 520 -7.09 -8.60 -15.99
C ASP A 520 -7.18 -8.66 -14.46
N VAL A 521 -8.17 -7.97 -13.89
CA VAL A 521 -8.50 -7.98 -12.45
C VAL A 521 -9.70 -8.88 -12.14
N ASN A 522 -10.05 -9.77 -13.06
CA ASN A 522 -11.20 -10.67 -12.94
C ASN A 522 -12.50 -9.95 -12.53
N ALA A 523 -12.79 -8.85 -13.26
CA ALA A 523 -13.86 -7.91 -12.97
C ALA A 523 -13.77 -7.32 -11.55
N ILE A 524 -14.60 -7.79 -10.62
CA ILE A 524 -14.74 -7.23 -9.27
C ILE A 524 -13.97 -8.01 -8.20
N ASN A 525 -13.24 -9.07 -8.56
CA ASN A 525 -12.66 -9.96 -7.55
C ASN A 525 -11.20 -9.65 -7.20
N ALA A 526 -10.45 -8.95 -8.06
CA ALA A 526 -9.04 -8.63 -7.84
C ALA A 526 -8.66 -7.13 -7.79
N PRO A 527 -9.55 -6.13 -7.95
CA PRO A 527 -9.19 -4.72 -7.75
C PRO A 527 -9.39 -4.28 -6.27
N ASP A 528 -8.69 -4.93 -5.33
CA ASP A 528 -8.91 -4.78 -3.88
C ASP A 528 -7.86 -3.90 -3.17
N GLY A 529 -6.91 -3.33 -3.90
CA GLY A 529 -5.68 -2.78 -3.34
C GLY A 529 -5.68 -1.28 -3.15
N VAL A 530 -4.96 -0.81 -2.11
CA VAL A 530 -4.56 0.61 -1.98
C VAL A 530 -3.40 1.02 -2.91
N LEU A 531 -3.07 0.15 -3.87
CA LEU A 531 -2.04 0.30 -4.89
C LEU A 531 -2.48 -0.44 -6.15
N GLY A 532 -2.16 0.12 -7.31
CA GLY A 532 -2.31 -0.59 -8.58
C GLY A 532 -1.38 -1.81 -8.71
N PRO A 533 -1.55 -2.64 -9.76
CA PRO A 533 -0.80 -3.89 -9.92
C PRO A 533 0.74 -3.69 -9.97
N HIS A 534 1.20 -2.54 -10.50
CA HIS A 534 2.61 -2.15 -10.55
C HIS A 534 2.99 -1.14 -9.44
N ARG A 535 2.23 -1.13 -8.34
CA ARG A 535 2.42 -0.28 -7.14
C ARG A 535 2.16 1.20 -7.39
N GLU A 536 1.31 1.51 -8.38
CA GLU A 536 0.84 2.87 -8.59
C GLU A 536 0.08 3.36 -7.34
N LYS A 537 0.51 4.47 -6.76
CA LYS A 537 -0.06 5.02 -5.52
C LYS A 537 -1.34 5.80 -5.81
N GLU A 538 -2.44 5.38 -5.23
CA GLU A 538 -3.74 6.08 -5.24
C GLU A 538 -3.91 7.02 -4.03
N GLY A 539 -5.04 7.73 -3.98
CA GLY A 539 -5.37 8.65 -2.88
C GLY A 539 -5.35 8.01 -1.48
N SER A 540 -5.81 6.75 -1.34
CA SER A 540 -5.83 6.06 -0.04
C SER A 540 -4.43 5.86 0.54
N PHE A 541 -3.41 5.62 -0.29
CA PHE A 541 -2.02 5.47 0.17
C PHE A 541 -1.58 6.68 1.00
N TYR A 542 -1.84 7.89 0.50
CA TYR A 542 -1.46 9.13 1.17
C TYR A 542 -2.34 9.44 2.37
N ALA A 543 -3.64 9.11 2.30
CA ALA A 543 -4.55 9.26 3.43
C ALA A 543 -4.11 8.37 4.61
N ILE A 544 -3.83 7.11 4.35
CA ILE A 544 -3.32 6.16 5.34
C ILE A 544 -2.01 6.67 5.93
N ARG A 545 -1.09 7.15 5.10
CA ARG A 545 0.20 7.70 5.55
C ARG A 545 0.03 8.82 6.57
N GLU A 546 -0.89 9.77 6.34
CA GLU A 546 -1.19 10.82 7.31
C GLU A 546 -1.85 10.26 8.58
N ILE A 547 -2.91 9.47 8.43
CA ILE A 547 -3.72 8.95 9.56
C ILE A 547 -2.88 8.08 10.50
N TYR A 548 -2.00 7.25 9.94
CA TYR A 548 -1.11 6.39 10.69
C TYR A 548 0.22 7.04 11.08
N SER A 549 0.43 8.32 10.78
CA SER A 549 1.62 9.05 11.23
C SER A 549 1.86 8.85 12.73
N PRO A 550 3.06 8.40 13.16
CA PRO A 550 3.43 8.35 14.56
C PRO A 550 3.63 9.75 15.16
N VAL A 551 3.71 10.81 14.34
CA VAL A 551 3.71 12.20 14.80
C VAL A 551 2.35 12.78 14.44
N LYS A 552 1.42 12.80 15.40
CA LYS A 552 0.06 13.25 15.13
C LYS A 552 -0.08 14.75 15.43
N ILE A 553 -0.53 15.48 14.41
CA ILE A 553 -0.85 16.91 14.46
C ILE A 553 -2.29 17.09 13.97
N ASP A 554 -3.21 17.44 14.87
CA ASP A 554 -4.63 17.66 14.54
C ASP A 554 -4.93 19.09 14.04
N LEU A 555 -3.91 19.93 13.91
CA LEU A 555 -4.06 21.33 13.57
C LEU A 555 -4.37 21.50 12.07
N LYS A 556 -5.65 21.47 11.69
CA LYS A 556 -6.08 21.61 10.28
C LYS A 556 -5.89 23.02 9.72
N ILE A 557 -6.05 24.05 10.56
CA ILE A 557 -5.89 25.48 10.21
C ILE A 557 -5.11 26.14 11.33
N LEU A 558 -4.19 27.05 11.00
CA LEU A 558 -3.48 27.84 12.01
C LEU A 558 -4.42 28.88 12.63
N PRO A 559 -4.50 28.99 13.96
CA PRO A 559 -5.32 30.02 14.59
C PRO A 559 -4.71 31.41 14.37
N ASN A 560 -5.53 32.47 14.44
CA ASN A 560 -5.09 33.84 14.18
C ASN A 560 -3.94 34.30 15.12
N ASP A 561 -3.95 33.80 16.36
CA ASP A 561 -2.96 34.02 17.41
C ASP A 561 -1.83 32.98 17.41
N PHE A 562 -1.69 32.18 16.34
CA PHE A 562 -0.60 31.21 16.21
C PHE A 562 0.76 31.88 16.42
N ASN A 563 1.55 31.30 17.31
CA ASN A 563 2.84 31.82 17.77
C ASN A 563 4.01 30.87 17.44
N GLY A 564 3.79 29.88 16.58
CA GLY A 564 4.80 28.86 16.24
C GLY A 564 4.74 27.59 17.09
N ASN A 565 3.86 27.51 18.09
CA ASN A 565 3.67 26.31 18.91
C ASN A 565 2.64 25.37 18.30
N ILE A 566 3.03 24.13 18.04
CA ILE A 566 2.17 23.07 17.49
C ILE A 566 1.96 21.98 18.57
N PRO A 567 0.71 21.75 19.02
CA PRO A 567 0.39 20.58 19.83
C PRO A 567 0.63 19.29 19.04
N VAL A 568 1.29 18.32 19.67
CA VAL A 568 1.64 17.05 19.03
C VAL A 568 1.40 15.88 19.99
N GLU A 569 0.94 14.77 19.45
CA GLU A 569 0.88 13.48 20.14
C GLU A 569 1.93 12.53 19.54
N ASN A 570 2.80 11.98 20.39
CA ASN A 570 3.73 10.93 20.00
C ASN A 570 2.99 9.60 19.98
N ARG A 571 2.72 9.07 18.78
CA ARG A 571 2.10 7.76 18.54
C ARG A 571 3.09 6.66 18.15
N TYR A 572 4.39 6.85 18.40
CA TYR A 572 5.33 5.74 18.52
C TYR A 572 5.08 4.96 19.83
N HIS A 573 5.43 3.68 19.83
CA HIS A 573 5.34 2.83 21.02
C HIS A 573 6.69 2.70 21.74
N PHE A 574 7.81 2.87 21.04
CA PHE A 574 9.16 2.70 21.58
C PHE A 574 10.06 3.92 21.36
N MET A 575 9.79 4.76 20.36
CA MET A 575 10.62 5.91 20.01
C MET A 575 10.16 7.25 20.62
N ASN A 576 11.13 8.07 21.01
CA ASN A 576 10.90 9.44 21.47
C ASN A 576 10.98 10.40 20.28
N LEU A 577 10.18 11.48 20.29
CA LEU A 577 10.20 12.46 19.20
C LEU A 577 11.51 13.25 19.10
N LYS A 578 12.37 13.24 20.13
CA LYS A 578 13.71 13.83 20.05
C LYS A 578 14.61 13.15 19.02
N ASP A 579 14.29 11.90 18.66
CA ASP A 579 15.06 11.10 17.70
C ASP A 579 14.60 11.37 16.24
N CYS A 580 13.48 12.06 16.05
CA CYS A 580 13.01 12.57 14.76
C CYS A 580 13.71 13.89 14.40
N GLN A 581 13.56 14.34 13.16
CA GLN A 581 13.96 15.68 12.73
C GLN A 581 12.75 16.46 12.21
N PHE A 582 12.72 17.76 12.52
CA PHE A 582 11.62 18.65 12.21
C PHE A 582 12.17 19.86 11.44
N GLU A 583 11.73 20.00 10.19
CA GLU A 583 12.13 21.09 9.31
C GLU A 583 10.89 21.87 8.89
N TRP A 584 10.92 23.19 9.07
CA TRP A 584 9.88 24.08 8.57
C TRP A 584 10.37 24.88 7.37
N LYS A 585 9.46 25.22 6.47
CA LYS A 585 9.70 26.12 5.33
C LYS A 585 8.61 27.18 5.26
N LEU A 586 9.03 28.41 5.02
CA LEU A 586 8.17 29.51 4.62
C LEU A 586 8.23 29.62 3.10
N ILE A 587 7.07 29.62 2.47
CA ILE A 587 6.95 29.50 1.03
C ILE A 587 6.09 30.60 0.43
N LYS A 588 6.31 30.83 -0.86
CA LYS A 588 5.42 31.59 -1.73
C LYS A 588 4.86 30.64 -2.78
N PHE A 589 3.55 30.51 -2.89
CA PHE A 589 2.98 29.63 -3.89
C PHE A 589 3.25 30.20 -5.28
N LYS A 590 3.52 29.34 -6.27
CA LYS A 590 3.43 29.77 -7.66
C LYS A 590 1.99 30.21 -7.91
N THR A 591 1.74 31.05 -8.90
CA THR A 591 0.36 31.31 -9.31
C THR A 591 -0.09 30.19 -10.27
N PRO A 592 -1.38 29.84 -10.34
CA PRO A 592 -1.87 28.93 -11.38
C PRO A 592 -1.68 29.42 -12.82
N PHE A 593 -1.23 30.66 -13.02
CA PHE A 593 -0.88 31.24 -14.32
C PHE A 593 0.59 31.07 -14.69
N SER A 594 1.43 30.76 -13.70
CA SER A 594 2.85 30.45 -13.91
C SER A 594 3.01 29.28 -14.87
N SER A 595 4.11 29.27 -15.64
CA SER A 595 4.50 28.11 -16.46
C SER A 595 4.71 26.87 -15.58
N GLU A 596 5.21 27.06 -14.37
CA GLU A 596 5.51 26.00 -13.40
C GLU A 596 4.42 25.91 -12.33
N SER A 597 4.18 24.70 -11.83
CA SER A 597 3.40 24.41 -10.62
C SER A 597 4.33 24.40 -9.39
N GLY A 598 3.79 24.29 -8.17
CA GLY A 598 4.60 24.25 -6.94
C GLY A 598 4.64 25.56 -6.15
N PHE A 599 5.76 25.78 -5.47
CA PHE A 599 6.05 26.95 -4.65
C PHE A 599 7.54 27.29 -4.69
N ASP A 600 7.86 28.55 -4.38
CA ASP A 600 9.22 29.00 -4.09
C ASP A 600 9.48 28.94 -2.58
N ILE A 601 10.65 28.41 -2.19
CA ILE A 601 11.09 28.43 -0.80
C ILE A 601 11.70 29.79 -0.50
N ILE A 602 11.11 30.52 0.45
CA ILE A 602 11.61 31.82 0.89
C ILE A 602 12.61 31.64 2.03
N LYS A 603 12.29 30.75 2.98
CA LYS A 603 13.15 30.48 4.12
C LYS A 603 12.92 29.07 4.65
N THR A 604 14.00 28.45 5.12
CA THR A 604 13.96 27.17 5.81
C THR A 604 14.49 27.35 7.22
N GLY A 605 13.97 26.57 8.17
CA GLY A 605 14.55 26.43 9.49
C GLY A 605 14.34 25.03 10.06
N LYS A 606 15.14 24.69 11.05
CA LYS A 606 14.97 23.46 11.84
C LYS A 606 14.54 23.84 13.23
N THR A 607 13.66 23.06 13.81
CA THR A 607 13.35 23.14 15.24
C THR A 607 14.16 22.10 15.99
N GLU A 608 14.45 22.40 17.26
CA GLU A 608 14.88 21.37 18.19
C GLU A 608 13.78 20.31 18.30
N SER A 609 14.16 19.05 18.17
CA SER A 609 13.24 17.92 18.28
C SER A 609 12.73 17.80 19.72
N PRO A 610 11.41 17.77 19.96
CA PRO A 610 10.88 17.82 21.31
C PRO A 610 11.10 16.48 22.03
N ASN A 611 11.50 16.54 23.31
CA ASN A 611 11.61 15.34 24.15
C ASN A 611 10.23 14.89 24.64
N ILE A 612 9.48 14.21 23.77
CA ILE A 612 8.13 13.68 24.07
C ILE A 612 8.23 12.16 24.04
N GLN A 613 7.98 11.51 25.18
CA GLN A 613 8.11 10.05 25.30
C GLN A 613 7.05 9.34 24.44
N PRO A 614 7.26 8.05 24.10
CA PRO A 614 6.25 7.25 23.41
C PRO A 614 4.88 7.38 24.06
N THR A 615 3.82 7.52 23.26
CA THR A 615 2.41 7.65 23.70
C THR A 615 2.05 8.92 24.49
N GLU A 616 2.98 9.85 24.69
CA GLU A 616 2.72 11.13 25.38
C GLU A 616 2.32 12.26 24.42
N LYS A 617 1.75 13.33 24.99
CA LYS A 617 1.42 14.57 24.28
C LYS A 617 2.36 15.69 24.72
N GLY A 618 2.63 16.61 23.81
CA GLY A 618 3.46 17.77 24.09
C GLY A 618 3.29 18.87 23.05
N THR A 619 4.31 19.70 22.91
CA THR A 619 4.30 20.85 22.00
C THR A 619 5.65 20.98 21.30
N ILE A 620 5.62 21.28 20.01
CA ILE A 620 6.79 21.67 19.21
C ILE A 620 6.76 23.18 19.08
N ASN A 621 7.87 23.84 19.37
CA ASN A 621 8.04 25.27 19.09
C ASN A 621 8.90 25.46 17.85
N LEU A 622 8.30 25.90 16.74
CA LEU A 622 9.00 26.09 15.48
C LEU A 622 10.04 27.22 15.50
N ASN A 623 10.00 28.13 16.49
CA ASN A 623 10.85 29.32 16.58
C ASN A 623 10.85 30.14 15.28
N LEU A 624 9.64 30.40 14.76
CA LEU A 624 9.46 31.14 13.52
C LEU A 624 10.00 32.58 13.62
N PRO A 625 10.59 33.13 12.54
CA PRO A 625 11.06 34.51 12.53
C PRO A 625 9.87 35.49 12.61
N ALA A 626 10.06 36.69 13.18
CA ALA A 626 8.98 37.65 13.39
C ALA A 626 8.13 37.98 12.14
N ASN A 627 8.74 37.94 10.95
CA ASN A 627 8.11 38.24 9.67
C ASN A 627 7.49 37.01 8.97
N TRP A 628 7.28 35.89 9.67
CA TRP A 628 6.80 34.65 9.05
C TRP A 628 5.43 34.81 8.36
N LYS A 629 4.55 35.66 8.91
CA LYS A 629 3.21 35.96 8.36
C LYS A 629 3.21 36.74 7.04
N ASP A 630 4.37 37.23 6.60
CA ASP A 630 4.50 37.92 5.30
C ASP A 630 4.51 36.94 4.13
N ASN A 631 4.72 35.65 4.40
CA ASN A 631 4.76 34.58 3.41
C ASN A 631 3.36 34.02 3.14
N GLU A 632 3.25 33.10 2.18
CA GLU A 632 1.96 32.56 1.74
C GLU A 632 1.65 31.17 2.30
N GLY A 633 2.69 30.40 2.66
CA GLY A 633 2.54 29.08 3.26
C GLY A 633 3.60 28.76 4.31
N LEU A 634 3.23 27.89 5.24
CA LEU A 634 4.13 27.24 6.20
C LEU A 634 4.08 25.73 5.94
N ILE A 635 5.24 25.13 5.67
CA ILE A 635 5.40 23.68 5.58
C ILE A 635 6.11 23.19 6.84
N LEU A 636 5.70 22.06 7.38
CA LEU A 636 6.45 21.27 8.36
C LEU A 636 6.65 19.85 7.82
N THR A 637 7.90 19.46 7.64
CA THR A 637 8.30 18.09 7.30
C THR A 637 8.93 17.44 8.52
N VAL A 638 8.50 16.21 8.80
CA VAL A 638 9.08 15.39 9.87
C VAL A 638 9.71 14.15 9.28
N THR A 639 10.96 13.88 9.63
CA THR A 639 11.67 12.65 9.26
C THR A 639 11.99 11.80 10.48
N ASP A 640 12.03 10.49 10.30
CA ASP A 640 12.39 9.53 11.34
C ASP A 640 13.91 9.54 11.63
N ALA A 641 14.34 8.72 12.59
CA ALA A 641 15.74 8.58 12.96
C ALA A 641 16.64 8.03 11.82
N ALA A 642 16.06 7.42 10.78
CA ALA A 642 16.75 6.96 9.59
C ALA A 642 16.75 7.99 8.45
N GLY A 643 16.15 9.17 8.67
CA GLY A 643 16.06 10.25 7.68
C GLY A 643 14.95 10.04 6.64
N LYS A 644 14.04 9.09 6.84
CA LYS A 644 12.88 8.90 5.96
C LYS A 644 11.75 9.82 6.38
N GLU A 645 11.05 10.40 5.41
CA GLU A 645 9.90 11.26 5.69
C GLU A 645 8.76 10.46 6.32
N ILE A 646 8.31 10.91 7.50
CA ILE A 646 7.10 10.43 8.14
C ILE A 646 5.89 11.04 7.44
N TYR A 647 5.84 12.37 7.42
CA TYR A 647 4.80 13.15 6.74
C TYR A 647 5.22 14.62 6.60
N THR A 648 4.53 15.32 5.69
CA THR A 648 4.68 16.76 5.46
C THR A 648 3.32 17.44 5.55
N TRP A 649 3.18 18.42 6.45
CA TRP A 649 2.00 19.28 6.57
C TRP A 649 2.25 20.62 5.91
N THR A 650 1.23 21.16 5.25
CA THR A 650 1.27 22.53 4.69
C THR A 650 0.07 23.31 5.21
N TRP A 651 0.30 24.53 5.68
CA TRP A 651 -0.73 25.49 6.04
C TRP A 651 -0.64 26.72 5.16
N LYS A 652 -1.79 27.17 4.67
CA LYS A 652 -1.94 28.45 3.99
C LYS A 652 -1.93 29.59 5.02
N LEU A 653 -1.16 30.64 4.75
CA LEU A 653 -1.01 31.81 5.64
C LEU A 653 -1.83 33.03 5.20
N LYS A 654 -2.22 33.07 3.92
CA LYS A 654 -3.04 34.11 3.32
C LYS A 654 -4.43 33.58 3.05
N SER A 655 -5.45 34.41 3.26
CA SER A 655 -6.82 34.01 2.92
C SER A 655 -7.00 33.93 1.40
N ASN A 656 -8.03 33.20 0.97
CA ASN A 656 -8.47 33.15 -0.42
C ASN A 656 -8.83 34.55 -0.95
N GLU A 657 -9.30 35.45 -0.09
CA GLU A 657 -9.54 36.85 -0.44
C GLU A 657 -8.23 37.59 -0.75
N GLU A 658 -7.18 37.43 0.06
CA GLU A 658 -5.87 38.04 -0.20
C GLU A 658 -5.26 37.52 -1.51
N ILE A 659 -5.35 36.22 -1.75
CA ILE A 659 -4.89 35.56 -2.99
C ILE A 659 -5.70 36.06 -4.20
N SER A 660 -7.02 36.08 -4.11
CA SER A 660 -7.90 36.56 -5.18
C SER A 660 -7.68 38.05 -5.49
N LYS A 661 -7.40 38.89 -4.48
CA LYS A 661 -7.04 40.29 -4.70
C LYS A 661 -5.73 40.43 -5.47
N GLN A 662 -4.74 39.57 -5.23
CA GLN A 662 -3.51 39.58 -6.05
C GLN A 662 -3.81 39.23 -7.51
N PHE A 663 -4.68 38.24 -7.74
CA PHE A 663 -5.16 37.92 -9.08
C PHE A 663 -5.84 39.10 -9.75
N SER A 664 -6.82 39.75 -9.11
CA SER A 664 -7.49 40.93 -9.69
C SER A 664 -6.54 42.10 -9.95
N LYS A 665 -5.55 42.33 -9.07
CA LYS A 665 -4.52 43.37 -9.26
C LYS A 665 -3.60 43.09 -10.45
N SER A 666 -3.40 41.83 -10.81
CA SER A 666 -2.60 41.46 -11.99
C SER A 666 -3.29 41.79 -13.32
N LEU A 667 -4.57 42.16 -13.32
CA LEU A 667 -5.30 42.58 -14.51
C LEU A 667 -5.29 44.11 -14.61
N ILE A 668 -4.23 44.66 -15.21
CA ILE A 668 -3.95 46.10 -15.21
C ILE A 668 -4.80 46.87 -16.25
N LYS A 669 -5.32 46.18 -17.27
CA LYS A 669 -6.07 46.81 -18.37
C LYS A 669 -7.57 46.87 -18.06
N GLU A 670 -8.13 48.07 -18.08
CA GLU A 670 -9.57 48.31 -17.94
C GLU A 670 -10.23 48.63 -19.29
N PHE A 671 -11.46 48.19 -19.45
CA PHE A 671 -12.28 48.40 -20.62
C PHE A 671 -13.66 48.92 -20.20
N PRO A 672 -14.27 49.84 -20.96
CA PRO A 672 -15.68 50.18 -20.75
C PRO A 672 -16.54 48.93 -20.86
N VAL A 673 -17.45 48.77 -19.90
CA VAL A 673 -18.41 47.66 -19.90
C VAL A 673 -19.83 48.17 -20.10
N SER A 674 -20.65 47.39 -20.80
CA SER A 674 -22.04 47.73 -21.12
C SER A 674 -22.93 46.49 -21.04
N VAL A 675 -24.24 46.70 -20.98
CA VAL A 675 -25.24 45.63 -21.08
C VAL A 675 -26.14 45.90 -22.28
N ALA A 676 -26.28 44.90 -23.17
CA ALA A 676 -27.27 44.88 -24.23
C ALA A 676 -28.34 43.83 -23.90
N GLU A 677 -29.51 43.91 -24.51
CA GLU A 677 -30.55 42.90 -24.32
C GLU A 677 -31.31 42.59 -25.62
N ASN A 678 -31.80 41.35 -25.72
CA ASN A 678 -32.75 40.90 -26.73
C ASN A 678 -33.90 40.14 -26.06
N ASP A 679 -34.80 39.54 -26.83
CA ASP A 679 -35.98 38.82 -26.30
C ASP A 679 -35.64 37.62 -25.40
N ALA A 680 -34.45 37.03 -25.59
CA ALA A 680 -34.04 35.80 -24.91
C ALA A 680 -32.96 36.02 -23.85
N GLU A 681 -32.10 37.04 -24.00
CA GLU A 681 -30.85 37.16 -23.25
C GLU A 681 -30.50 38.61 -22.87
N PHE A 682 -29.80 38.77 -21.74
CA PHE A 682 -28.97 39.93 -21.45
C PHE A 682 -27.53 39.63 -21.85
N ILE A 683 -26.82 40.59 -22.43
CA ILE A 683 -25.45 40.43 -22.91
C ILE A 683 -24.56 41.45 -22.22
N LEU A 684 -23.74 41.00 -21.26
CA LEU A 684 -22.70 41.82 -20.65
C LEU A 684 -21.50 41.89 -21.60
N LYS A 685 -21.06 43.09 -21.96
CA LYS A 685 -20.00 43.33 -22.94
C LYS A 685 -18.87 44.16 -22.36
N SER A 686 -17.65 43.81 -22.74
CA SER A 686 -16.46 44.66 -22.71
C SER A 686 -15.93 44.79 -24.15
N ASP A 687 -14.88 45.57 -24.37
CA ASP A 687 -14.27 45.73 -25.71
C ASP A 687 -13.75 44.40 -26.31
N GLU A 688 -13.45 43.40 -25.48
CA GLU A 688 -12.86 42.12 -25.93
C GLU A 688 -13.72 40.88 -25.61
N LYS A 689 -14.69 40.98 -24.69
CA LYS A 689 -15.43 39.82 -24.17
C LYS A 689 -16.94 40.08 -24.12
N GLU A 690 -17.73 39.06 -24.41
CA GLU A 690 -19.20 39.08 -24.27
C GLU A 690 -19.70 37.87 -23.48
N PHE A 691 -20.67 38.08 -22.59
CA PHE A 691 -21.30 37.05 -21.77
C PHE A 691 -22.81 37.14 -21.88
N ALA A 692 -23.44 36.12 -22.46
CA ALA A 692 -24.89 36.06 -22.62
C ALA A 692 -25.56 35.32 -21.45
N ILE A 693 -26.49 35.96 -20.76
CA ILE A 693 -27.27 35.43 -19.64
C ILE A 693 -28.72 35.27 -20.06
N GLY A 694 -29.27 34.06 -19.91
CA GLY A 694 -30.64 33.74 -20.31
C GLY A 694 -31.68 34.45 -19.46
N LYS A 695 -32.66 35.13 -20.08
CA LYS A 695 -33.76 35.81 -19.37
C LYS A 695 -34.76 34.86 -18.71
N LYS A 696 -34.81 33.60 -19.16
CA LYS A 696 -35.75 32.59 -18.64
C LYS A 696 -35.26 31.92 -17.36
N ASP A 697 -33.95 31.81 -17.17
CA ASP A 697 -33.35 30.99 -16.11
C ASP A 697 -32.16 31.64 -15.39
N GLY A 698 -31.61 32.73 -15.90
CA GLY A 698 -30.45 33.42 -15.33
C GLY A 698 -29.11 32.73 -15.58
N LEU A 699 -29.08 31.69 -16.44
CA LEU A 699 -27.89 30.89 -16.70
C LEU A 699 -27.01 31.52 -17.78
N LEU A 700 -25.69 31.34 -17.66
CA LEU A 700 -24.71 31.68 -18.69
C LEU A 700 -24.92 30.80 -19.93
N LYS A 701 -25.21 31.41 -21.08
CA LYS A 701 -25.52 30.71 -22.34
C LYS A 701 -24.35 30.67 -23.30
N SER A 702 -23.56 31.73 -23.35
CA SER A 702 -22.37 31.79 -24.20
C SER A 702 -21.31 32.72 -23.64
N VAL A 703 -20.05 32.41 -23.97
CA VAL A 703 -18.86 33.19 -23.65
C VAL A 703 -18.10 33.48 -24.93
N ILE A 704 -17.88 34.75 -25.22
CA ILE A 704 -16.98 35.22 -26.28
C ILE A 704 -15.74 35.81 -25.62
N VAL A 705 -14.56 35.34 -26.03
CA VAL A 705 -13.28 35.61 -25.34
C VAL A 705 -12.34 36.55 -26.09
N ASP A 706 -12.66 36.94 -27.32
CA ASP A 706 -11.90 37.93 -28.08
C ASP A 706 -12.77 38.75 -29.07
N LYS A 707 -12.16 39.81 -29.63
CA LYS A 707 -12.78 40.68 -30.65
C LYS A 707 -13.14 39.98 -31.96
N LYS A 708 -12.52 38.83 -32.24
CA LYS A 708 -12.79 38.04 -33.45
C LYS A 708 -14.02 37.14 -33.26
N GLY A 709 -14.66 37.19 -32.09
CA GLY A 709 -15.85 36.39 -31.79
C GLY A 709 -15.50 34.95 -31.42
N LYS A 710 -14.28 34.67 -30.97
CA LYS A 710 -13.91 33.33 -30.51
C LYS A 710 -14.78 32.93 -29.33
N LYS A 711 -15.45 31.78 -29.44
CA LYS A 711 -16.35 31.25 -28.42
C LYS A 711 -15.63 30.26 -27.52
N MET A 712 -16.03 30.23 -26.25
CA MET A 712 -15.70 29.14 -25.32
C MET A 712 -16.98 28.42 -24.91
N THR A 713 -16.93 27.10 -24.82
CA THR A 713 -18.12 26.26 -24.59
C THR A 713 -18.53 26.16 -23.11
N PHE A 714 -17.96 26.98 -22.23
CA PHE A 714 -18.33 27.05 -20.81
C PHE A 714 -19.69 27.75 -20.63
N LYS A 715 -20.69 27.04 -20.10
CA LYS A 715 -22.08 27.50 -20.10
C LYS A 715 -22.95 26.76 -19.08
N ASN A 716 -24.26 27.01 -19.17
CA ASN A 716 -25.34 26.35 -18.45
C ASN A 716 -25.19 26.37 -16.92
N GLY A 717 -24.61 27.44 -16.38
CA GLY A 717 -24.52 27.65 -14.95
C GLY A 717 -24.62 29.12 -14.54
N PRO A 718 -24.65 29.42 -13.24
CA PRO A 718 -24.62 28.44 -12.16
C PRO A 718 -25.97 27.74 -12.03
N VAL A 719 -25.94 26.41 -11.93
CA VAL A 719 -27.11 25.63 -11.51
C VAL A 719 -26.92 25.27 -10.05
N PHE A 720 -27.87 25.66 -9.19
CA PHE A 720 -27.86 25.20 -7.81
C PHE A 720 -28.04 23.68 -7.78
N VAL A 721 -27.11 22.98 -7.13
CA VAL A 721 -27.10 21.50 -7.12
C VAL A 721 -28.22 20.91 -6.26
N ASN A 722 -28.92 21.75 -5.47
CA ASN A 722 -30.12 21.41 -4.71
C ASN A 722 -31.22 22.44 -4.94
N GLY A 723 -32.47 21.96 -4.98
CA GLY A 723 -33.65 22.81 -5.11
C GLY A 723 -34.01 23.15 -6.56
N ALA A 724 -35.28 23.51 -6.78
CA ALA A 724 -35.76 23.92 -8.10
C ALA A 724 -35.38 25.37 -8.41
N MET A 725 -34.95 25.63 -9.65
CA MET A 725 -34.62 26.98 -10.13
C MET A 725 -35.82 27.59 -10.88
N GLU A 726 -36.80 28.08 -10.13
CA GLU A 726 -37.93 28.83 -10.68
C GLU A 726 -37.71 30.34 -10.56
N LEU A 727 -37.60 31.01 -11.71
CA LEU A 727 -37.36 32.45 -11.76
C LEU A 727 -38.53 33.23 -11.13
N SER A 728 -38.21 34.19 -10.26
CA SER A 728 -39.14 35.19 -9.72
C SER A 728 -38.98 36.54 -10.42
N SER A 729 -37.75 37.03 -10.57
CA SER A 729 -37.44 38.25 -11.32
C SER A 729 -36.01 38.24 -11.85
N ILE A 730 -35.79 38.96 -12.94
CA ILE A 730 -34.46 39.23 -13.50
C ILE A 730 -34.40 40.68 -13.97
N LYS A 731 -33.31 41.39 -13.68
CA LYS A 731 -33.09 42.77 -14.13
C LYS A 731 -31.61 43.06 -14.31
N SER A 732 -31.28 43.99 -15.19
CA SER A 732 -29.94 44.57 -15.30
C SER A 732 -29.88 45.97 -14.68
N PHE A 733 -28.71 46.36 -14.17
CA PHE A 733 -28.43 47.70 -13.66
C PHE A 733 -26.92 47.96 -13.62
N ALA A 734 -26.52 49.23 -13.51
CA ALA A 734 -25.14 49.64 -13.34
C ALA A 734 -24.83 49.94 -11.86
N GLU A 735 -23.61 49.59 -11.42
CA GLU A 735 -23.07 49.96 -10.10
C GLU A 735 -21.66 50.55 -10.30
N GLY A 736 -21.59 51.88 -10.28
CA GLY A 736 -20.39 52.60 -10.73
C GLY A 736 -20.12 52.29 -12.20
N GLU A 737 -18.91 51.82 -12.51
CA GLU A 737 -18.54 51.39 -13.86
C GLU A 737 -18.90 49.94 -14.17
N ASN A 738 -19.38 49.17 -13.19
CA ASN A 738 -19.72 47.76 -13.38
C ASN A 738 -21.12 47.58 -13.95
N GLN A 739 -21.33 46.51 -14.72
CA GLN A 739 -22.65 46.12 -15.22
C GLN A 739 -23.10 44.83 -14.56
N LEU A 740 -24.34 44.82 -14.05
CA LEU A 740 -24.87 43.73 -13.24
C LEU A 740 -26.17 43.19 -13.81
N ILE A 741 -26.39 41.90 -13.60
CA ILE A 741 -27.67 41.21 -13.81
C ILE A 741 -28.02 40.50 -12.50
N GLU A 742 -29.09 40.95 -11.84
CA GLU A 742 -29.63 40.32 -10.64
C GLU A 742 -30.78 39.38 -11.02
N VAL A 743 -30.71 38.16 -10.51
CA VAL A 743 -31.67 37.08 -10.71
C VAL A 743 -32.16 36.62 -9.34
N ASN A 744 -33.48 36.68 -9.11
CA ASN A 744 -34.10 36.19 -7.89
C ASN A 744 -35.00 35.00 -8.22
N TYR A 745 -34.94 33.94 -7.41
CA TYR A 745 -35.73 32.73 -7.58
C TYR A 745 -36.83 32.65 -6.50
N LYS A 746 -37.93 31.94 -6.82
CA LYS A 746 -39.08 31.82 -5.91
C LYS A 746 -38.77 31.12 -4.59
N ASN A 747 -37.75 30.26 -4.57
CA ASN A 747 -37.28 29.57 -3.36
C ASN A 747 -36.39 30.45 -2.47
N GLY A 748 -36.19 31.74 -2.81
CA GLY A 748 -35.35 32.67 -2.07
C GLY A 748 -33.88 32.66 -2.48
N ASN A 749 -33.46 31.77 -3.39
CA ASN A 749 -32.11 31.80 -3.94
C ASN A 749 -31.92 33.07 -4.79
N LYS A 750 -30.67 33.52 -4.87
CA LYS A 750 -30.29 34.73 -5.60
C LYS A 750 -28.98 34.53 -6.34
N ILE A 751 -28.89 35.09 -7.54
CA ILE A 751 -27.66 35.18 -8.34
C ILE A 751 -27.47 36.64 -8.76
N ILE A 752 -26.23 37.11 -8.73
CA ILE A 752 -25.82 38.38 -9.32
C ILE A 752 -24.60 38.12 -10.20
N TRP A 753 -24.77 38.30 -11.51
CA TRP A 753 -23.65 38.42 -12.44
C TRP A 753 -23.17 39.86 -12.47
N LYS A 754 -21.86 40.08 -12.37
CA LYS A 754 -21.24 41.40 -12.39
C LYS A 754 -20.04 41.37 -13.33
N LEU A 755 -20.06 42.17 -14.40
CA LEU A 755 -18.91 42.38 -15.26
C LEU A 755 -18.15 43.63 -14.81
N ASN A 756 -16.88 43.44 -14.46
CA ASN A 756 -15.98 44.51 -14.04
C ASN A 756 -15.16 45.05 -15.23
N PRO A 757 -14.71 46.33 -15.21
CA PRO A 757 -13.89 46.92 -16.27
C PRO A 757 -12.60 46.16 -16.60
N ASN A 758 -12.00 45.49 -15.61
CA ASN A 758 -10.81 44.64 -15.81
C ASN A 758 -11.10 43.29 -16.52
N GLY A 759 -12.35 43.07 -16.95
CA GLY A 759 -12.77 41.89 -17.70
C GLY A 759 -13.05 40.64 -16.85
N ILE A 760 -13.06 40.77 -15.51
CA ILE A 760 -13.54 39.71 -14.61
C ILE A 760 -15.06 39.66 -14.65
N LEU A 761 -15.61 38.49 -14.95
CA LEU A 761 -17.01 38.17 -14.72
C LEU A 761 -17.14 37.58 -13.30
N GLU A 762 -17.71 38.36 -12.39
CA GLU A 762 -17.99 37.96 -11.02
C GLU A 762 -19.40 37.35 -10.94
N LEU A 763 -19.51 36.24 -10.22
CA LEU A 763 -20.75 35.58 -9.88
C LEU A 763 -20.90 35.58 -8.36
N ASN A 764 -21.89 36.32 -7.85
CA ASN A 764 -22.34 36.18 -6.47
C ASN A 764 -23.57 35.30 -6.44
N TYR A 765 -23.60 34.29 -5.59
CA TYR A 765 -24.77 33.46 -5.40
C TYR A 765 -25.09 33.27 -3.93
N GLU A 766 -26.38 33.15 -3.66
CA GLU A 766 -26.95 32.97 -2.33
C GLU A 766 -28.04 31.89 -2.38
N TYR A 767 -27.98 30.97 -1.44
CA TYR A 767 -28.98 29.93 -1.27
C TYR A 767 -29.09 29.52 0.19
N SER A 768 -30.25 28.98 0.59
CA SER A 768 -30.47 28.50 1.96
C SER A 768 -30.82 27.03 1.95
N LEU A 769 -30.21 26.26 2.87
CA LEU A 769 -30.49 24.84 3.07
C LEU A 769 -30.76 24.56 4.54
N SER A 770 -31.59 23.56 4.81
CA SER A 770 -31.87 23.05 6.15
C SER A 770 -32.13 21.55 6.06
N GLY A 771 -31.17 20.74 6.52
CA GLY A 771 -31.28 19.28 6.53
C GLY A 771 -29.99 18.59 6.09
N ASP A 772 -30.13 17.34 5.67
CA ASP A 772 -29.02 16.47 5.28
C ASP A 772 -28.85 16.43 3.77
N TYR A 773 -27.64 16.70 3.29
CA TYR A 773 -27.32 16.76 1.86
C TYR A 773 -26.04 16.00 1.53
N GLN A 774 -25.99 15.40 0.35
CA GLN A 774 -24.77 14.76 -0.17
C GLN A 774 -23.76 15.80 -0.65
N PHE A 775 -24.24 16.84 -1.32
CA PHE A 775 -23.44 17.94 -1.82
C PHE A 775 -24.25 19.23 -1.76
N SER A 776 -23.59 20.39 -1.80
CA SER A 776 -24.25 21.70 -1.92
C SER A 776 -23.34 22.70 -2.63
N GLY A 777 -23.90 23.69 -3.32
CA GLY A 777 -23.15 24.65 -4.15
C GLY A 777 -23.76 24.83 -5.54
N VAL A 778 -22.91 25.10 -6.54
CA VAL A 778 -23.32 25.38 -7.92
C VAL A 778 -22.50 24.59 -8.95
N SER A 779 -23.08 24.36 -10.13
CA SER A 779 -22.45 23.66 -11.26
C SER A 779 -22.56 24.38 -12.59
N PHE A 780 -21.68 23.99 -13.52
CA PHE A 780 -21.57 24.45 -14.91
C PHE A 780 -21.28 23.27 -15.85
N ASP A 781 -21.44 23.52 -17.15
CA ASP A 781 -21.07 22.58 -18.22
C ASP A 781 -19.83 23.05 -18.97
N TYR A 782 -18.88 22.13 -19.16
CA TYR A 782 -17.79 22.26 -20.12
C TYR A 782 -17.49 20.93 -20.82
N PRO A 783 -17.17 20.90 -22.13
CA PRO A 783 -16.80 19.64 -22.79
C PRO A 783 -15.43 19.13 -22.35
N GLU A 784 -15.39 17.97 -21.69
CA GLU A 784 -14.15 17.36 -21.18
C GLU A 784 -13.09 17.15 -22.27
N ASN A 785 -13.52 16.85 -23.51
CA ASN A 785 -12.64 16.62 -24.64
C ASN A 785 -11.81 17.84 -25.05
N TYR A 786 -12.22 19.06 -24.66
CA TYR A 786 -11.43 20.27 -24.89
C TYR A 786 -10.39 20.54 -23.82
N VAL A 787 -10.47 19.89 -22.65
CA VAL A 787 -9.51 20.09 -21.57
C VAL A 787 -8.22 19.32 -21.85
N ILE A 788 -7.10 20.00 -21.62
CA ILE A 788 -5.74 19.46 -21.69
C ILE A 788 -5.24 19.16 -20.28
N ASN A 789 -5.35 20.14 -19.37
CA ASN A 789 -4.95 20.00 -17.97
C ASN A 789 -5.70 21.02 -17.08
N ALA A 790 -5.60 20.82 -15.77
CA ALA A 790 -6.03 21.78 -14.76
C ALA A 790 -4.87 22.06 -13.79
N LYS A 791 -4.66 23.34 -13.48
CA LYS A 791 -3.69 23.82 -12.47
C LYS A 791 -4.44 24.58 -11.39
N TRP A 792 -4.23 24.26 -10.11
CA TRP A 792 -4.97 24.92 -9.03
C TRP A 792 -4.14 25.13 -7.78
N LEU A 793 -4.43 26.19 -7.04
CA LEU A 793 -3.96 26.39 -5.67
C LEU A 793 -5.02 25.87 -4.70
N GLY A 794 -4.70 24.79 -4.00
CA GLY A 794 -5.59 24.12 -3.05
C GLY A 794 -4.96 22.83 -2.55
N LYS A 795 -5.76 21.97 -1.91
CA LYS A 795 -5.29 20.65 -1.52
C LYS A 795 -5.42 19.64 -2.66
N GLY A 796 -4.43 18.76 -2.77
CA GLY A 796 -4.31 17.77 -3.83
C GLY A 796 -3.00 17.00 -3.72
N PRO A 797 -2.56 16.31 -4.80
CA PRO A 797 -3.13 16.33 -6.15
C PRO A 797 -4.21 15.27 -6.41
N TYR A 798 -4.51 14.41 -5.44
CA TYR A 798 -5.51 13.35 -5.59
C TYR A 798 -6.89 13.85 -5.20
N HIS A 799 -7.92 13.23 -5.77
CA HIS A 799 -9.28 13.54 -5.40
C HIS A 799 -9.62 13.04 -3.97
N VAL A 800 -10.65 13.63 -3.36
CA VAL A 800 -11.05 13.34 -1.99
C VAL A 800 -12.52 12.98 -1.86
N TRP A 801 -12.85 12.36 -0.73
CA TRP A 801 -14.22 12.15 -0.26
C TRP A 801 -14.37 12.78 1.12
N LYS A 802 -15.60 13.04 1.57
CA LYS A 802 -15.85 13.65 2.90
C LYS A 802 -15.12 12.93 4.04
N ASN A 803 -15.10 11.60 3.98
CA ASN A 803 -14.46 10.69 4.95
C ASN A 803 -13.06 10.20 4.50
N ARG A 804 -12.41 10.93 3.58
CA ARG A 804 -11.02 10.72 3.13
C ARG A 804 -10.43 12.05 2.65
N LEU A 805 -10.33 13.03 3.56
CA LEU A 805 -9.70 14.35 3.28
C LEU A 805 -8.19 14.35 3.53
N GLN A 806 -7.73 13.42 4.35
CA GLN A 806 -6.33 13.23 4.71
C GLN A 806 -5.49 12.80 3.49
N GLY A 807 -4.19 13.03 3.54
CA GLY A 807 -3.23 12.73 2.49
C GLY A 807 -2.98 13.89 1.52
N GLN A 808 -3.89 14.87 1.48
CA GLN A 808 -3.78 16.01 0.57
C GLN A 808 -3.17 17.25 1.26
N THR A 809 -2.27 17.94 0.58
CA THR A 809 -1.59 19.13 1.11
C THR A 809 -1.76 20.34 0.18
N TYR A 810 -1.66 21.54 0.73
CA TYR A 810 -1.68 22.75 -0.09
C TYR A 810 -0.47 22.84 -1.01
N ASN A 811 -0.72 23.08 -2.28
CA ASN A 811 0.28 23.41 -3.28
C ASN A 811 -0.41 24.11 -4.46
N VAL A 812 0.38 24.58 -5.43
CA VAL A 812 -0.12 24.66 -6.81
C VAL A 812 0.11 23.33 -7.49
N TRP A 813 -0.98 22.59 -7.68
CA TRP A 813 -0.99 21.29 -8.35
C TRP A 813 -1.30 21.45 -9.84
N GLN A 814 -0.87 20.49 -10.65
CA GLN A 814 -1.24 20.42 -12.06
C GLN A 814 -1.45 18.96 -12.46
N ASN A 815 -2.68 18.62 -12.88
CA ASN A 815 -3.00 17.28 -13.37
C ASN A 815 -3.31 17.37 -14.87
N LEU A 816 -2.64 16.53 -15.67
CA LEU A 816 -3.01 16.30 -17.06
C LEU A 816 -4.34 15.55 -17.12
N LYS A 817 -5.17 15.84 -18.13
CA LYS A 817 -6.42 15.12 -18.31
C LYS A 817 -6.16 13.63 -18.51
N ASN A 818 -6.75 12.81 -17.65
CA ASN A 818 -6.84 11.37 -17.78
C ASN A 818 -8.27 10.89 -17.46
N SER A 819 -8.55 9.61 -17.74
CA SER A 819 -9.82 8.94 -17.43
C SER A 819 -9.60 7.75 -16.52
N THR A 820 -8.58 7.81 -15.67
CA THR A 820 -8.26 6.72 -14.75
C THR A 820 -9.41 6.48 -13.80
N ARG A 821 -9.65 5.20 -13.54
CA ARG A 821 -10.62 4.68 -12.60
C ARG A 821 -9.87 3.71 -11.73
N THR A 822 -9.88 3.96 -10.43
CA THR A 822 -9.26 3.07 -9.45
C THR A 822 -9.78 1.65 -9.62
N GLY A 823 -8.90 0.65 -9.55
CA GLY A 823 -9.23 -0.76 -9.83
C GLY A 823 -9.29 -1.14 -11.32
N GLN A 824 -9.13 -0.19 -12.25
CA GLN A 824 -9.24 -0.46 -13.69
C GLN A 824 -8.09 0.12 -14.52
N SER A 825 -7.59 -0.69 -15.47
CA SER A 825 -6.60 -0.23 -16.45
C SER A 825 -7.13 0.90 -17.35
N PRO A 826 -6.35 1.96 -17.61
CA PRO A 826 -5.00 2.21 -17.09
C PRO A 826 -4.98 2.97 -15.74
N TRP A 827 -4.08 2.56 -14.84
CA TRP A 827 -3.80 3.23 -13.55
C TRP A 827 -2.88 4.45 -13.74
N ILE A 828 -3.43 5.58 -14.17
CA ILE A 828 -2.70 6.85 -14.39
C ILE A 828 -3.05 7.81 -13.25
N TYR A 829 -2.26 7.76 -12.18
CA TYR A 829 -2.40 8.66 -11.04
C TYR A 829 -1.48 9.89 -11.12
N PRO A 830 -1.86 11.03 -10.51
CA PRO A 830 -3.13 11.27 -9.81
C PRO A 830 -4.32 11.38 -10.79
N GLU A 831 -5.52 11.10 -10.28
CA GLU A 831 -6.76 11.22 -11.05
C GLU A 831 -6.98 12.67 -11.48
N PHE A 832 -7.42 12.87 -12.73
CA PHE A 832 -7.83 14.20 -13.17
C PHE A 832 -9.23 14.59 -12.67
N LYS A 833 -10.12 13.59 -12.56
CA LYS A 833 -11.53 13.80 -12.26
C LYS A 833 -11.79 13.47 -10.80
N GLY A 834 -12.66 14.23 -10.14
CA GLY A 834 -12.89 14.06 -8.71
C GLY A 834 -13.26 15.33 -7.97
N TYR A 835 -13.36 15.23 -6.65
CA TYR A 835 -13.46 16.38 -5.76
C TYR A 835 -12.08 16.81 -5.24
N PHE A 836 -11.83 18.11 -5.15
CA PHE A 836 -10.59 18.69 -4.64
C PHE A 836 -10.91 19.70 -3.55
N ASP A 837 -10.15 19.67 -2.43
CA ASP A 837 -10.43 20.45 -1.21
C ASP A 837 -9.76 21.84 -1.22
N ASP A 838 -10.46 22.80 -0.64
CA ASP A 838 -10.07 24.20 -0.43
C ASP A 838 -9.35 24.84 -1.63
N VAL A 839 -9.99 24.78 -2.80
CA VAL A 839 -9.47 25.39 -4.02
C VAL A 839 -9.73 26.88 -4.03
N SER A 840 -8.66 27.65 -4.13
CA SER A 840 -8.68 29.12 -4.12
C SER A 840 -8.66 29.72 -5.52
N LEU A 841 -7.84 29.16 -6.41
CA LEU A 841 -7.69 29.51 -7.81
C LEU A 841 -7.51 28.24 -8.64
N LEU A 842 -8.19 28.17 -9.78
CA LEU A 842 -8.18 27.04 -10.72
C LEU A 842 -8.07 27.57 -12.14
N GLN A 843 -7.04 27.16 -12.87
CA GLN A 843 -6.87 27.38 -14.30
C GLN A 843 -7.10 26.09 -15.07
N PHE A 844 -7.92 26.16 -16.12
CA PHE A 844 -7.99 25.15 -17.17
C PHE A 844 -7.21 25.59 -18.39
N ASP A 845 -6.42 24.66 -18.92
CA ASP A 845 -5.83 24.75 -20.24
C ASP A 845 -6.69 23.95 -21.21
N THR A 846 -7.23 24.62 -22.21
CA THR A 846 -8.16 23.99 -23.17
C THR A 846 -7.78 24.31 -24.60
N ALA A 847 -8.30 23.52 -25.53
CA ALA A 847 -8.20 23.81 -26.97
C ALA A 847 -8.84 25.15 -27.37
N GLU A 848 -9.78 25.66 -26.55
CA GLU A 848 -10.49 26.92 -26.79
C GLU A 848 -9.80 28.13 -26.13
N GLY A 849 -8.77 27.91 -25.31
CA GLY A 849 -8.03 28.93 -24.58
C GLY A 849 -7.90 28.59 -23.10
N LYS A 850 -7.47 29.57 -22.30
CA LYS A 850 -7.37 29.41 -20.84
C LYS A 850 -8.60 30.00 -20.15
N MET A 851 -9.07 29.30 -19.13
CA MET A 851 -10.14 29.77 -18.25
C MET A 851 -9.65 29.69 -16.81
N THR A 852 -9.79 30.76 -16.05
CA THR A 852 -9.44 30.76 -14.63
C THR A 852 -10.66 31.12 -13.80
N VAL A 853 -10.83 30.38 -12.71
CA VAL A 853 -11.86 30.59 -11.70
C VAL A 853 -11.19 30.77 -10.35
N GLY A 854 -11.55 31.84 -9.64
CA GLY A 854 -11.11 32.08 -8.26
C GLY A 854 -12.29 32.25 -7.32
N THR A 855 -12.03 32.14 -6.02
CA THR A 855 -13.01 32.46 -4.97
C THR A 855 -12.32 33.15 -3.80
N LYS A 856 -13.05 34.00 -3.08
CA LYS A 856 -12.57 34.61 -1.83
C LYS A 856 -12.93 33.77 -0.60
N GLU A 857 -13.87 32.83 -0.75
CA GLU A 857 -14.33 32.00 0.35
C GLU A 857 -13.39 30.82 0.59
N GLU A 858 -13.22 30.48 1.86
CA GLU A 858 -12.45 29.31 2.30
C GLU A 858 -13.29 28.02 2.20
N LYS A 859 -12.62 26.87 2.10
CA LYS A 859 -13.22 25.52 2.06
C LYS A 859 -14.14 25.30 0.86
N MET A 860 -13.80 25.91 -0.27
CA MET A 860 -14.48 25.64 -1.53
C MET A 860 -13.97 24.33 -2.13
N PHE A 861 -14.83 23.33 -2.23
CA PHE A 861 -14.54 22.13 -2.98
C PHE A 861 -14.77 22.39 -4.47
N VAL A 862 -13.90 21.83 -5.32
CA VAL A 862 -14.12 21.80 -6.77
C VAL A 862 -14.36 20.38 -7.20
N ARG A 863 -15.41 20.15 -8.00
CA ARG A 863 -15.56 18.90 -8.75
C ARG A 863 -15.12 19.09 -10.19
N LEU A 864 -14.22 18.23 -10.65
CA LEU A 864 -13.81 18.11 -12.05
C LEU A 864 -14.45 16.88 -12.70
N PHE A 865 -15.42 17.12 -13.57
CA PHE A 865 -16.09 16.14 -14.45
C PHE A 865 -16.80 15.00 -13.72
N ASP A 866 -17.44 14.15 -14.52
CA ASP A 866 -18.06 12.94 -14.03
C ASP A 866 -17.01 11.83 -13.90
N PHE A 867 -16.99 11.21 -12.73
CA PHE A 867 -16.02 10.19 -12.37
C PHE A 867 -16.69 9.16 -11.48
N TYR A 868 -16.35 7.89 -11.69
CA TYR A 868 -16.65 6.80 -10.76
C TYR A 868 -15.58 5.73 -10.97
N GLY A 869 -15.00 5.24 -9.88
CA GLY A 869 -14.02 4.16 -9.90
C GLY A 869 -14.63 2.77 -9.80
N ILE A 870 -15.91 2.65 -9.39
CA ILE A 870 -16.45 1.36 -8.91
C ILE A 870 -17.09 0.56 -10.05
N TYR A 871 -16.60 -0.66 -10.29
CA TYR A 871 -17.19 -1.57 -11.28
C TYR A 871 -18.43 -2.26 -10.70
N GLY A 872 -19.60 -2.12 -11.35
CA GLY A 872 -20.83 -2.84 -10.97
C GLY A 872 -22.02 -1.94 -10.62
N ALA A 873 -22.84 -2.38 -9.65
CA ALA A 873 -24.12 -1.74 -9.29
C ALA A 873 -23.92 -0.30 -8.75
N GLU A 874 -24.98 0.53 -8.85
CA GLU A 874 -25.04 1.96 -8.46
C GLU A 874 -24.81 2.20 -6.95
N GLY A 875 -23.63 1.88 -6.45
CA GLY A 875 -23.23 1.97 -5.04
C GLY A 875 -22.38 3.19 -4.69
N TYR A 876 -22.20 4.10 -5.66
CA TYR A 876 -21.47 5.35 -5.50
C TYR A 876 -22.44 6.52 -5.28
N PRO A 877 -22.02 7.59 -4.56
CA PRO A 877 -22.82 8.78 -4.41
C PRO A 877 -23.19 9.39 -5.76
N LYS A 878 -24.42 9.90 -5.90
CA LYS A 878 -24.80 10.67 -7.09
C LYS A 878 -23.87 11.86 -7.27
N LEU A 879 -23.65 12.22 -8.52
CA LEU A 879 -22.96 13.46 -8.87
C LEU A 879 -23.97 14.61 -9.09
N PRO A 880 -23.58 15.87 -8.82
CA PRO A 880 -24.37 17.04 -9.18
C PRO A 880 -24.68 17.10 -10.67
N SER A 881 -25.79 17.75 -11.04
CA SER A 881 -26.02 18.16 -12.43
C SER A 881 -24.87 19.06 -12.93
N GLY A 882 -24.62 19.03 -14.25
CA GLY A 882 -23.45 19.64 -14.86
C GLY A 882 -22.18 18.82 -14.62
N ASN A 883 -21.01 19.34 -15.00
CA ASN A 883 -19.75 18.60 -14.91
C ASN A 883 -18.54 19.40 -14.38
N ILE A 884 -18.70 20.68 -14.06
CA ILE A 884 -17.74 21.42 -13.23
C ILE A 884 -18.51 22.05 -12.08
N SER A 885 -18.15 21.75 -10.84
CA SER A 885 -18.90 22.21 -9.66
C SER A 885 -18.02 22.95 -8.67
N PHE A 886 -18.60 23.95 -8.01
CA PHE A 886 -18.03 24.69 -6.89
C PHE A 886 -18.94 24.47 -5.69
N LEU A 887 -18.44 23.71 -4.71
CA LEU A 887 -19.25 23.04 -3.71
C LEU A 887 -18.82 23.43 -2.30
N ASP A 888 -19.81 23.59 -1.43
CA ASP A 888 -19.67 23.79 0.01
C ASP A 888 -19.63 22.47 0.79
N ALA A 889 -20.09 21.39 0.16
CA ALA A 889 -20.09 20.04 0.73
C ALA A 889 -19.95 18.99 -0.38
N ILE A 890 -19.26 17.91 -0.07
CA ILE A 890 -19.08 16.73 -0.93
C ILE A 890 -19.57 15.47 -0.18
N PRO A 891 -19.93 14.39 -0.91
CA PRO A 891 -20.45 13.19 -0.28
C PRO A 891 -19.35 12.37 0.43
N PRO A 892 -19.70 11.61 1.47
CA PRO A 892 -18.87 10.49 1.93
C PRO A 892 -18.94 9.33 0.95
N LEU A 893 -17.90 8.49 0.95
CA LEU A 893 -17.85 7.25 0.19
C LEU A 893 -18.08 6.03 1.10
N GLY A 894 -18.76 5.01 0.57
CA GLY A 894 -18.93 3.73 1.24
C GLY A 894 -17.72 2.80 1.08
N THR A 895 -17.86 1.57 1.55
CA THR A 895 -16.94 0.47 1.25
C THR A 895 -17.57 -0.43 0.20
N VAL A 896 -16.79 -0.89 -0.77
CA VAL A 896 -17.21 -1.93 -1.71
C VAL A 896 -16.78 -3.26 -1.10
N LEU A 897 -17.75 -4.09 -0.72
CA LEU A 897 -17.50 -5.48 -0.36
C LEU A 897 -18.29 -6.33 -1.35
N ALA A 898 -17.64 -7.31 -1.97
CA ALA A 898 -18.17 -8.16 -3.06
C ALA A 898 -19.53 -8.85 -2.77
N PHE A 899 -20.10 -8.69 -1.57
CA PHE A 899 -21.36 -9.28 -1.12
C PHE A 899 -22.42 -8.29 -0.63
N ASN A 900 -22.14 -7.00 -0.50
CA ASN A 900 -23.12 -5.93 -0.24
C ASN A 900 -22.45 -4.58 -0.47
N ILE A 901 -22.79 -3.90 -1.58
CA ILE A 901 -22.47 -2.48 -1.69
C ILE A 901 -23.40 -1.75 -0.74
N ASN A 902 -22.84 -1.19 0.33
CA ASN A 902 -23.63 -0.41 1.28
C ASN A 902 -23.41 1.08 1.01
N ASP A 903 -24.34 1.69 0.27
CA ASP A 903 -24.45 3.14 0.14
C ASP A 903 -24.81 3.84 1.47
N LYS A 904 -25.10 3.07 2.53
CA LYS A 904 -25.29 3.57 3.90
C LYS A 904 -23.95 3.86 4.58
N THR A 905 -23.27 4.88 4.07
CA THR A 905 -22.02 5.43 4.59
C THR A 905 -22.11 5.74 6.09
N LYS A 906 -23.30 6.10 6.60
CA LYS A 906 -23.55 6.40 8.02
C LYS A 906 -23.05 5.31 8.98
N SER A 907 -23.04 4.04 8.55
CA SER A 907 -22.54 2.93 9.38
C SER A 907 -21.01 2.94 9.58
N LEU A 908 -20.26 3.66 8.75
CA LEU A 908 -18.79 3.69 8.75
C LEU A 908 -18.19 4.76 9.68
N GLY A 909 -19.02 5.49 10.42
CA GLY A 909 -18.58 6.42 11.45
C GLY A 909 -19.03 7.87 11.22
N PRO A 910 -18.72 8.76 12.18
CA PRO A 910 -19.13 10.16 12.15
C PRO A 910 -18.74 10.94 10.89
N GLU A 911 -17.53 10.75 10.35
CA GLU A 911 -17.11 11.46 9.13
C GLU A 911 -17.85 10.97 7.88
N SER A 912 -18.47 9.79 7.95
CA SER A 912 -19.23 9.17 6.87
C SER A 912 -20.73 9.48 6.88
N GLU A 913 -21.23 10.27 7.83
CA GLU A 913 -22.63 10.72 7.82
C GLU A 913 -22.89 11.74 6.69
N PRO A 914 -24.14 11.95 6.25
CA PRO A 914 -24.48 13.04 5.34
C PRO A 914 -24.06 14.42 5.87
N ASN A 915 -23.96 15.43 5.00
CA ASN A 915 -23.65 16.79 5.44
C ASN A 915 -24.90 17.44 6.05
N HIS A 916 -24.84 17.72 7.35
CA HIS A 916 -25.89 18.47 8.04
C HIS A 916 -25.70 19.97 7.81
N LEU A 917 -26.53 20.57 6.97
CA LEU A 917 -26.43 21.97 6.57
C LEU A 917 -27.65 22.73 7.08
N ASN A 918 -27.41 23.85 7.78
CA ASN A 918 -28.45 24.75 8.22
C ASN A 918 -27.98 26.19 8.09
N GLY A 919 -28.66 26.97 7.25
CA GLY A 919 -28.43 28.39 7.10
C GLY A 919 -28.34 28.85 5.65
N THR A 920 -27.92 30.10 5.50
CA THR A 920 -27.76 30.78 4.21
C THR A 920 -26.28 30.85 3.83
N PHE A 921 -25.98 30.38 2.63
CA PHE A 921 -24.65 30.35 2.05
C PHE A 921 -24.55 31.46 1.01
N LYS A 922 -23.56 32.35 1.17
CA LYS A 922 -23.24 33.40 0.21
C LYS A 922 -21.82 33.16 -0.30
N ARG A 923 -21.64 33.16 -1.61
CA ARG A 923 -20.37 32.82 -2.25
C ARG A 923 -20.11 33.73 -3.44
N THR A 924 -18.83 33.91 -3.75
CA THR A 924 -18.38 34.66 -4.92
C THR A 924 -17.40 33.82 -5.74
N LEU A 925 -17.65 33.71 -7.04
CA LEU A 925 -16.72 33.16 -8.03
C LEU A 925 -16.27 34.26 -9.00
N TYR A 926 -14.97 34.29 -9.30
CA TYR A 926 -14.36 35.22 -10.25
C TYR A 926 -13.93 34.44 -11.48
N PHE A 927 -14.55 34.71 -12.62
CA PHE A 927 -14.20 34.09 -13.90
C PHE A 927 -13.38 35.03 -14.75
N TYR A 928 -12.30 34.51 -15.32
CA TYR A 928 -11.50 35.20 -16.33
C TYR A 928 -11.15 34.26 -17.47
N PHE A 929 -11.34 34.75 -18.69
CA PHE A 929 -11.15 34.00 -19.92
C PHE A 929 -10.00 34.62 -20.72
N GLY A 930 -8.92 33.87 -20.89
CA GLY A 930 -7.66 34.33 -21.45
C GLY A 930 -6.48 34.22 -20.49
N LEU A 931 -5.34 34.80 -20.88
CA LEU A 931 -4.18 34.96 -20.01
C LEU A 931 -4.24 36.32 -19.32
N PRO A 932 -4.02 36.40 -17.99
CA PRO A 932 -3.79 37.69 -17.36
C PRO A 932 -2.49 38.29 -17.92
N ASP A 933 -2.49 39.59 -18.17
CA ASP A 933 -1.26 40.34 -18.48
C ASP A 933 -0.51 40.58 -17.18
N LEU A 934 0.37 39.64 -16.80
CA LEU A 934 1.06 39.65 -15.51
C LEU A 934 2.11 40.77 -15.37
N GLY A 935 2.28 41.61 -16.40
CA GLY A 935 3.25 42.71 -16.37
C GLY A 935 4.72 42.26 -16.42
N ASP A 936 4.98 40.96 -16.60
CA ASP A 936 6.32 40.46 -16.88
C ASP A 936 6.68 40.78 -18.33
N GLU A 937 7.69 41.65 -18.50
CA GLU A 937 8.31 41.90 -19.79
C GLU A 937 8.58 40.57 -20.50
N ASN A 938 8.25 40.50 -21.79
CA ASN A 938 8.70 39.45 -22.70
C ASN A 938 10.19 39.16 -22.45
N LYS A 939 10.52 38.16 -21.63
CA LYS A 939 11.85 37.58 -21.61
C LYS A 939 11.98 36.87 -22.93
N GLN A 940 12.48 37.62 -23.91
CA GLN A 940 12.81 37.14 -25.23
C GLN A 940 13.58 35.84 -25.05
N PHE A 941 13.06 34.76 -25.61
CA PHE A 941 13.69 33.45 -25.56
C PHE A 941 15.13 33.59 -26.09
N THR A 942 16.11 33.63 -25.20
CA THR A 942 17.52 33.54 -25.56
C THR A 942 17.79 32.09 -25.89
N MET A 943 18.01 31.77 -27.17
CA MET A 943 18.52 30.46 -27.56
C MET A 943 19.77 30.14 -26.71
N PRO A 944 19.86 28.94 -26.13
CA PRO A 944 21.10 28.45 -25.56
C PRO A 944 22.22 28.59 -26.61
N LYS A 945 23.39 29.08 -26.21
CA LYS A 945 24.55 29.23 -27.12
C LYS A 945 25.08 27.88 -27.63
N GLU A 946 24.66 26.77 -27.03
CA GLU A 946 25.01 25.42 -27.46
C GLU A 946 23.76 24.59 -27.71
N ASN A 947 23.65 24.10 -28.94
CA ASN A 947 22.63 23.17 -29.39
C ASN A 947 23.11 21.75 -29.05
N ILE A 948 22.77 21.22 -27.86
CA ILE A 948 23.11 19.84 -27.48
C ILE A 948 22.00 18.90 -28.00
N LEU A 949 21.85 18.83 -29.32
CA LEU A 949 21.08 17.80 -30.02
C LEU A 949 21.71 17.50 -31.39
N THR A 950 23.01 17.19 -31.38
CA THR A 950 23.67 16.27 -32.33
C THR A 950 24.98 15.83 -31.68
N ASP A 951 24.94 14.67 -31.03
CA ASP A 951 25.91 13.56 -31.15
C ASP A 951 25.49 12.37 -30.28
#